data_AF-A0A838VI13-F1
#
_entry.id   AF-A0A838VI13-F1
#
_cell.length_a   1.000
_cell.length_b   1.000
_cell.length_c   1.000
_cell.angle_alpha   90.00
_cell.angle_beta   90.00
_cell.angle_gamma   90.00
#
_symmetry.space_group_name_H-M   'P 1'
#
loop_
_entity.id
_entity.type
_entity.pdbx_description
1 polymer ?
#
loop_
_entity_poly.entity_id
_entity_poly.type
_entity_poly.pdbx_seq_one_letter_code
_entity_poly.pdbx_strand_id
1 'polypeptide(L)'
;PDIVYAALWQTRRPPWSVYPPSNGPGSGLYKSLDGGRTWKAINGHGLPAAPGRIGLAVSRGAPNRVYALIDATNGGGLYRSDDGGANWSRTSGDKRIWQRGWYFGELAVEPNDADAVTVLNTIVLKSSDGGRTFIPTKGDPTGDDFHSLWIDPADPARRILGVDQGALVSLNGGKTWSSWFNQPTAQFYHVSTDNRFPYRVYGAQQDSGAAGVSSRTWGTDGVDISAFHEVTAGGESDNIAPDPDDPDIVFGGRVDKLDLRTGQTRSVDPTLALADHYRGEWTLPLVFGKRDHALYFGNQRIFRTADGGEHWRPISPDLTRPAPGVPANLDPATAADDEGNGVRKGVVYAIGPSPIAAADIWAGTDDGLVWRTSDGGAHWSDVTPSGLAAWSKIGTVEPSRFDAGTAYIAIDRHRLDDFEPYAMRTHDGGKTWTSIVRGLADGGVLNSVNVVREDPVRRGLLYAGTERGAFVSFDDGDRWQALQAGLPRTSVRDIEVHGDDLVIATHGRGFYILDDIAPLRELAADPRNVTRMFTPAAAVRARPPGFTGTPKPKDEPMAPNPPDGAYIDYVLATAPGTPVEISVSDSRGTVIRRFRSSDPVPPVDLTKINAAPEWIVTPAPPAATIGPHRFVWDLRYAPAGGEGPGVWAPPGRYTVALTADGRTVREPLEVRPDPRVSLPPAAYARQFALARRIEVDQIRAKDALKDATRIDVALKAAIVRAASADRPALIAVEARLQSIADLTGDASTSPPSPPKSLTSLTFLSQTLGRLRTAVDDADADPSPDARSGYVQASAALDRTLADWSAFKARLPQ
;
A
#
# COMPACT_ATOMS: atom_id res chain seq x y z
N PRO A 1 -0.09 -41.01 -14.76
CA PRO A 1 -1.21 -41.73 -15.40
C PRO A 1 -0.80 -42.07 -16.83
N ASP A 2 -1.11 -43.27 -17.33
CA ASP A 2 -0.75 -43.64 -18.72
C ASP A 2 -1.66 -42.94 -19.74
N ILE A 3 -2.93 -42.74 -19.39
CA ILE A 3 -3.87 -41.96 -20.20
C ILE A 3 -3.82 -40.49 -19.80
N VAL A 4 -3.58 -39.61 -20.77
CA VAL A 4 -3.55 -38.15 -20.59
C VAL A 4 -4.33 -37.50 -21.72
N TYR A 5 -5.09 -36.45 -21.40
CA TYR A 5 -5.73 -35.58 -22.39
C TYR A 5 -5.08 -34.21 -22.36
N ALA A 6 -4.94 -33.58 -23.53
CA ALA A 6 -4.44 -32.22 -23.64
C ALA A 6 -5.35 -31.44 -24.59
N ALA A 7 -5.66 -30.21 -24.21
CA ALA A 7 -6.29 -29.23 -25.08
C ALA A 7 -5.22 -28.23 -25.53
N LEU A 8 -5.19 -27.94 -26.82
CA LEU A 8 -4.40 -26.83 -27.37
C LEU A 8 -5.37 -25.82 -27.97
N TRP A 9 -5.01 -24.54 -27.90
CA TRP A 9 -5.74 -23.47 -28.56
C TRP A 9 -4.76 -22.39 -29.00
N GLN A 10 -5.01 -21.82 -30.17
CA GLN A 10 -4.22 -20.71 -30.69
C GLN A 10 -4.78 -19.40 -30.13
N THR A 11 -3.90 -18.59 -29.56
CA THR A 11 -4.24 -17.25 -29.08
C THR A 11 -3.03 -16.33 -29.21
N ARG A 12 -3.25 -15.15 -29.80
CA ARG A 12 -2.25 -14.10 -29.95
C ARG A 12 -2.99 -12.76 -30.03
N ARG A 13 -2.58 -11.77 -29.23
CA ARG A 13 -3.19 -10.44 -29.20
C ARG A 13 -2.34 -9.46 -30.02
N PRO A 14 -2.90 -8.81 -31.05
CA PRO A 14 -2.18 -7.77 -31.78
C PRO A 14 -2.13 -6.46 -30.97
N PRO A 15 -1.25 -5.50 -31.32
CA PRO A 15 -1.18 -4.20 -30.65
C PRO A 15 -2.47 -3.39 -30.61
N TRP A 16 -3.42 -3.62 -31.52
CA TRP A 16 -4.66 -2.86 -31.67
C TRP A 16 -5.93 -3.59 -31.21
N SER A 17 -5.80 -4.80 -30.66
CA SER A 17 -6.93 -5.55 -30.13
C SER A 17 -6.60 -6.10 -28.76
N VAL A 18 -7.56 -5.97 -27.84
CA VAL A 18 -7.45 -6.49 -26.48
C VAL A 18 -7.79 -7.99 -26.44
N TYR A 19 -8.66 -8.46 -27.35
CA TYR A 19 -9.19 -9.82 -27.33
C TYR A 19 -8.81 -10.59 -28.59
N PRO A 20 -8.27 -11.82 -28.46
CA PRO A 20 -7.77 -12.57 -29.61
C PRO A 20 -8.85 -13.46 -30.23
N PRO A 21 -8.67 -13.90 -31.49
CA PRO A 21 -9.27 -15.13 -31.96
C PRO A 21 -8.73 -16.31 -31.13
N SER A 22 -9.62 -17.21 -30.68
CA SER A 22 -9.32 -18.32 -29.78
C SER A 22 -9.33 -19.70 -30.45
N ASN A 23 -9.58 -19.76 -31.76
CA ASN A 23 -9.95 -20.95 -32.53
C ASN A 23 -9.16 -21.14 -33.83
N GLY A 24 -7.91 -20.67 -33.83
CA GLY A 24 -7.01 -20.79 -34.98
C GLY A 24 -6.41 -22.20 -35.19
N PRO A 25 -5.69 -22.42 -36.30
CA PRO A 25 -4.97 -23.67 -36.60
C PRO A 25 -4.19 -24.28 -35.42
N GLY A 26 -4.27 -25.60 -35.28
CA GLY A 26 -3.61 -26.36 -34.20
C GLY A 26 -4.43 -26.46 -32.92
N SER A 27 -5.52 -25.68 -32.79
CA SER A 27 -6.50 -25.83 -31.70
C SER A 27 -7.20 -27.19 -31.79
N GLY A 28 -7.41 -27.84 -30.65
CA GLY A 28 -8.06 -29.14 -30.60
C GLY A 28 -7.76 -29.97 -29.36
N LEU A 29 -8.37 -31.15 -29.32
CA LEU A 29 -8.23 -32.13 -28.25
C LEU A 29 -7.28 -33.25 -28.67
N TYR A 30 -6.38 -33.64 -27.77
CA TYR A 30 -5.39 -34.68 -28.00
C TYR A 30 -5.42 -35.69 -26.86
N LYS A 31 -5.12 -36.96 -27.17
CA LYS A 31 -5.02 -38.04 -26.20
C LYS A 31 -3.70 -38.77 -26.35
N SER A 32 -3.09 -39.04 -25.21
CA SER A 32 -1.96 -39.95 -25.04
C SER A 32 -2.41 -41.20 -24.30
N LEU A 33 -1.82 -42.34 -24.64
CA LEU A 33 -2.01 -43.62 -23.94
C LEU A 33 -0.72 -44.13 -23.27
N ASP A 34 0.38 -43.37 -23.34
CA ASP A 34 1.72 -43.80 -22.89
C ASP A 34 2.39 -42.77 -21.95
N GLY A 35 1.57 -42.00 -21.22
CA GLY A 35 2.02 -41.00 -20.26
C GLY A 35 2.52 -39.68 -20.86
N GLY A 36 2.14 -39.37 -22.10
CA GLY A 36 2.43 -38.12 -22.79
C GLY A 36 3.60 -38.21 -23.78
N ARG A 37 4.09 -39.42 -24.08
CA ARG A 37 5.20 -39.62 -25.02
C ARG A 37 4.73 -39.52 -26.46
N THR A 38 3.54 -40.03 -26.76
CA THR A 38 2.91 -39.89 -28.08
C THR A 38 1.47 -39.37 -27.97
N TRP A 39 1.06 -38.58 -28.96
CA TRP A 39 -0.22 -37.88 -28.95
C TRP A 39 -0.98 -38.15 -30.24
N LYS A 40 -2.28 -38.42 -30.09
CA LYS A 40 -3.23 -38.52 -31.20
C LYS A 40 -4.30 -37.45 -31.07
N ALA A 41 -4.50 -36.67 -32.13
CA ALA A 41 -5.60 -35.72 -32.20
C ALA A 41 -6.95 -36.45 -32.20
N ILE A 42 -7.93 -35.89 -31.48
CA ILE A 42 -9.33 -36.32 -31.44
C ILE A 42 -10.12 -35.31 -32.26
N ASN A 43 -10.47 -35.70 -33.49
CA ASN A 43 -11.24 -34.89 -34.43
C ASN A 43 -12.51 -35.65 -34.87
N GLY A 44 -13.61 -34.94 -35.08
CA GLY A 44 -14.89 -35.55 -35.47
C GLY A 44 -15.60 -36.27 -34.31
N HIS A 45 -16.35 -37.32 -34.62
CA HIS A 45 -17.05 -38.16 -33.61
C HIS A 45 -17.93 -37.37 -32.62
N GLY A 46 -18.60 -36.32 -33.13
CA GLY A 46 -19.49 -35.46 -32.37
C GLY A 46 -18.91 -34.11 -31.96
N LEU A 47 -17.58 -33.92 -32.00
CA LEU A 47 -16.93 -32.64 -31.71
C LEU A 47 -17.09 -31.62 -32.85
N PRO A 48 -17.04 -30.30 -32.55
CA PRO A 48 -17.09 -29.26 -33.58
C PRO A 48 -15.80 -29.23 -34.43
N ALA A 49 -15.89 -28.76 -35.67
CA ALA A 49 -14.79 -28.82 -36.63
C ALA A 49 -13.64 -27.82 -36.38
N ALA A 50 -13.93 -26.68 -35.75
CA ALA A 50 -12.95 -25.63 -35.43
C ALA A 50 -13.11 -25.20 -33.96
N PRO A 51 -12.71 -26.07 -33.01
CA PRO A 51 -12.77 -25.73 -31.60
C PRO A 51 -11.74 -24.64 -31.26
N GLY A 52 -12.10 -23.75 -30.36
CA GLY A 52 -11.20 -22.83 -29.68
C GLY A 52 -10.66 -23.41 -28.39
N ARG A 53 -10.64 -22.61 -27.32
CA ARG A 53 -10.25 -23.09 -25.99
C ARG A 53 -11.17 -24.23 -25.54
N ILE A 54 -10.57 -25.28 -24.96
CA ILE A 54 -11.28 -26.45 -24.44
C ILE A 54 -10.88 -26.66 -22.99
N GLY A 55 -11.84 -26.62 -22.07
CA GLY A 55 -11.64 -27.15 -20.72
C GLY A 55 -11.99 -28.63 -20.65
N LEU A 56 -11.23 -29.38 -19.85
CA LEU A 56 -11.36 -30.83 -19.74
C LEU A 56 -11.50 -31.27 -18.29
N ALA A 57 -12.42 -32.18 -18.03
CA ALA A 57 -12.50 -32.86 -16.76
C ALA A 57 -12.79 -34.36 -16.92
N VAL A 58 -12.00 -35.19 -16.25
CA VAL A 58 -12.17 -36.64 -16.21
C VAL A 58 -12.79 -37.02 -14.87
N SER A 59 -13.86 -37.83 -14.88
CA SER A 59 -14.45 -38.31 -13.63
C SER A 59 -13.52 -39.29 -12.92
N ARG A 60 -13.28 -39.09 -11.61
CA ARG A 60 -12.47 -40.00 -10.80
C ARG A 60 -13.19 -41.32 -10.52
N GLY A 61 -14.49 -41.26 -10.22
CA GLY A 61 -15.34 -42.44 -9.97
C GLY A 61 -15.67 -43.24 -11.24
N ALA A 62 -15.61 -42.61 -12.42
CA ALA A 62 -15.84 -43.27 -13.70
C ALA A 62 -14.82 -42.79 -14.76
N PRO A 63 -13.59 -43.33 -14.82
CA PRO A 63 -12.49 -42.80 -15.65
C PRO A 63 -12.72 -42.76 -17.16
N ASN A 64 -13.71 -43.50 -17.68
CA ASN A 64 -14.11 -43.42 -19.09
C ASN A 64 -15.01 -42.20 -19.37
N ARG A 65 -15.54 -41.54 -18.34
CA ARG A 65 -16.33 -40.32 -18.47
C ARG A 65 -15.43 -39.10 -18.53
N VAL A 66 -15.48 -38.42 -19.67
CA VAL A 66 -14.73 -37.19 -19.93
C VAL A 66 -15.70 -36.11 -20.38
N TYR A 67 -15.56 -34.92 -19.81
CA TYR A 67 -16.26 -33.72 -20.23
C TYR A 67 -15.30 -32.77 -20.94
N ALA A 68 -15.80 -32.12 -21.98
CA ALA A 68 -15.09 -31.08 -22.72
C ALA A 68 -16.01 -29.86 -22.89
N LEU A 69 -15.62 -28.72 -22.29
CA LEU A 69 -16.30 -27.45 -22.49
C LEU A 69 -15.59 -26.69 -23.60
N ILE A 70 -16.26 -26.49 -24.74
CA ILE A 70 -15.61 -26.09 -25.99
C ILE A 70 -16.13 -24.73 -26.43
N ASP A 71 -15.21 -23.77 -26.58
CA ASP A 71 -15.45 -22.56 -27.37
C ASP A 71 -15.45 -22.92 -28.86
N ALA A 72 -16.39 -22.40 -29.64
CA ALA A 72 -16.42 -22.58 -31.09
C ALA A 72 -17.42 -21.64 -31.74
N THR A 73 -17.09 -21.11 -32.93
CA THR A 73 -18.00 -20.29 -33.75
C THR A 73 -19.33 -20.98 -33.98
N ASN A 74 -19.28 -22.28 -34.31
CA ASN A 74 -20.45 -23.13 -34.49
C ASN A 74 -20.31 -24.38 -33.61
N GLY A 75 -21.32 -24.64 -32.78
CA GLY A 75 -21.36 -25.84 -31.94
C GLY A 75 -20.76 -25.70 -30.54
N GLY A 76 -20.28 -24.53 -30.11
CA GLY A 76 -19.74 -24.36 -28.75
C GLY A 76 -20.70 -24.82 -27.64
N GLY A 77 -20.16 -25.32 -26.53
CA GLY A 77 -20.94 -25.88 -25.43
C GLY A 77 -20.24 -27.03 -24.71
N LEU A 78 -21.00 -27.75 -23.89
CA LEU A 78 -20.48 -28.90 -23.13
C LEU A 78 -20.70 -30.20 -23.90
N TYR A 79 -19.62 -30.97 -23.98
CA TYR A 79 -19.57 -32.28 -24.58
C TYR A 79 -19.21 -33.33 -23.54
N ARG A 80 -19.79 -34.53 -23.68
CA ARG A 80 -19.49 -35.69 -22.84
C ARG A 80 -19.12 -36.89 -23.70
N SER A 81 -18.11 -37.61 -23.25
CA SER A 81 -17.77 -38.95 -23.71
C SER A 81 -17.90 -39.93 -22.56
N ASP A 82 -18.40 -41.13 -22.84
CA ASP A 82 -18.55 -42.25 -21.90
C ASP A 82 -17.58 -43.42 -22.23
N ASP A 83 -16.72 -43.25 -23.24
CA ASP A 83 -15.80 -44.26 -23.76
C ASP A 83 -14.33 -43.75 -23.83
N GLY A 84 -13.98 -42.82 -22.96
CA GLY A 84 -12.63 -42.27 -22.85
C GLY A 84 -12.24 -41.38 -24.04
N GLY A 85 -13.19 -40.62 -24.57
CA GLY A 85 -12.98 -39.64 -25.63
C GLY A 85 -13.01 -40.18 -27.05
N ALA A 86 -13.51 -41.41 -27.28
CA ALA A 86 -13.64 -41.97 -28.62
C ALA A 86 -14.90 -41.44 -29.34
N ASN A 87 -16.02 -41.32 -28.64
CA ASN A 87 -17.26 -40.71 -29.13
C ASN A 87 -17.75 -39.63 -28.17
N TRP A 88 -18.30 -38.54 -28.73
CA TRP A 88 -18.74 -37.37 -27.99
C TRP A 88 -20.20 -37.03 -28.31
N SER A 89 -20.93 -36.58 -27.30
CA SER A 89 -22.27 -36.03 -27.43
C SER A 89 -22.31 -34.63 -26.83
N ARG A 90 -22.88 -33.66 -27.55
CA ARG A 90 -23.13 -32.31 -27.01
C ARG A 90 -24.28 -32.39 -26.01
N THR A 91 -23.98 -32.32 -24.73
CA THR A 91 -24.97 -32.47 -23.64
C THR A 91 -25.71 -31.17 -23.36
N SER A 92 -25.06 -30.02 -23.56
CA SER A 92 -25.70 -28.71 -23.41
C SER A 92 -25.11 -27.66 -24.34
N GLY A 93 -25.98 -26.81 -24.89
CA GLY A 93 -25.63 -25.62 -25.65
C GLY A 93 -25.90 -24.30 -24.92
N ASP A 94 -26.25 -24.37 -23.63
CA ASP A 94 -26.56 -23.21 -22.79
C ASP A 94 -25.43 -22.18 -22.85
N LYS A 95 -25.73 -20.95 -23.26
CA LYS A 95 -24.71 -19.91 -23.44
C LYS A 95 -24.04 -19.52 -22.11
N ARG A 96 -24.74 -19.64 -20.97
CA ARG A 96 -24.22 -19.27 -19.65
C ARG A 96 -22.97 -20.04 -19.25
N ILE A 97 -22.76 -21.24 -19.80
CA ILE A 97 -21.59 -22.06 -19.51
C ILE A 97 -20.41 -21.81 -20.46
N TRP A 98 -20.57 -21.11 -21.60
CA TRP A 98 -19.49 -20.97 -22.59
C TRP A 98 -19.39 -19.65 -23.38
N GLN A 99 -20.28 -18.67 -23.17
CA GLN A 99 -20.40 -17.45 -23.99
C GLN A 99 -19.16 -16.53 -24.12
N ARG A 100 -18.14 -16.71 -23.27
CA ARG A 100 -16.82 -16.07 -23.33
C ARG A 100 -15.71 -17.14 -23.26
N GLY A 101 -15.83 -18.19 -24.06
CA GLY A 101 -15.00 -19.40 -23.97
C GLY A 101 -13.50 -19.19 -24.18
N TRP A 102 -13.07 -18.06 -24.76
CA TRP A 102 -11.67 -17.66 -24.80
C TRP A 102 -11.13 -17.25 -23.41
N TYR A 103 -11.99 -16.68 -22.55
CA TYR A 103 -11.65 -16.19 -21.21
C TYR A 103 -11.93 -17.22 -20.11
N PHE A 104 -13.10 -17.86 -20.18
CA PHE A 104 -13.49 -18.96 -19.30
C PHE A 104 -13.25 -20.32 -19.95
N GLY A 105 -13.72 -21.38 -19.34
CA GLY A 105 -13.61 -22.73 -19.90
C GLY A 105 -13.38 -23.81 -18.86
N GLU A 106 -13.15 -23.46 -17.60
CA GLU A 106 -12.87 -24.45 -16.56
C GLU A 106 -14.15 -25.12 -16.03
N LEU A 107 -14.01 -26.42 -15.73
CA LEU A 107 -15.06 -27.26 -15.18
C LEU A 107 -14.48 -28.32 -14.23
N ALA A 108 -15.27 -28.72 -13.25
CA ALA A 108 -14.91 -29.74 -12.27
C ALA A 108 -16.02 -30.80 -12.17
N VAL A 109 -15.64 -32.06 -12.03
CA VAL A 109 -16.55 -33.19 -11.80
C VAL A 109 -16.46 -33.59 -10.34
N GLU A 110 -17.59 -33.86 -9.69
CA GLU A 110 -17.59 -34.32 -8.30
C GLU A 110 -16.83 -35.66 -8.17
N PRO A 111 -15.98 -35.86 -7.15
CA PRO A 111 -15.19 -37.08 -7.01
C PRO A 111 -16.03 -38.36 -6.91
N ASN A 112 -17.22 -38.26 -6.31
CA ASN A 112 -18.11 -39.39 -5.99
C ASN A 112 -19.35 -39.47 -6.90
N ASP A 113 -19.51 -38.55 -7.85
CA ASP A 113 -20.66 -38.50 -8.75
C ASP A 113 -20.22 -38.02 -10.15
N ALA A 114 -20.20 -38.95 -11.10
CA ALA A 114 -19.75 -38.69 -12.46
C ALA A 114 -20.76 -37.89 -13.31
N ASP A 115 -22.01 -37.72 -12.85
CA ASP A 115 -23.03 -36.88 -13.49
C ASP A 115 -23.07 -35.46 -12.91
N ALA A 116 -22.44 -35.23 -11.76
CA ALA A 116 -22.35 -33.90 -11.16
C ALA A 116 -21.14 -33.12 -11.68
N VAL A 117 -21.42 -32.05 -12.44
CA VAL A 117 -20.42 -31.20 -13.09
C VAL A 117 -20.66 -29.75 -12.73
N THR A 118 -19.62 -29.05 -12.34
CA THR A 118 -19.63 -27.60 -12.09
C THR A 118 -18.85 -26.91 -13.21
N VAL A 119 -19.41 -25.85 -13.78
CA VAL A 119 -18.76 -24.98 -14.77
C VAL A 119 -18.55 -23.60 -14.16
N LEU A 120 -17.41 -23.01 -14.50
CA LEU A 120 -16.99 -21.70 -14.04
C LEU A 120 -17.09 -20.69 -15.19
N ASN A 121 -17.71 -19.55 -14.90
CA ASN A 121 -17.94 -18.44 -15.81
C ASN A 121 -18.08 -17.14 -14.96
N THR A 122 -18.79 -16.12 -15.44
CA THR A 122 -19.21 -14.95 -14.63
C THR A 122 -20.13 -15.32 -13.45
N ILE A 123 -20.54 -16.60 -13.37
CA ILE A 123 -21.23 -17.25 -12.27
C ILE A 123 -20.78 -18.72 -12.21
N VAL A 124 -20.94 -19.36 -11.05
CA VAL A 124 -20.72 -20.80 -10.88
C VAL A 124 -22.03 -21.53 -11.16
N LEU A 125 -21.99 -22.48 -12.09
CA LEU A 125 -23.15 -23.26 -12.53
C LEU A 125 -22.93 -24.75 -12.27
N LYS A 126 -23.88 -25.43 -11.64
CA LYS A 126 -23.82 -26.86 -11.36
C LYS A 126 -24.90 -27.64 -12.10
N SER A 127 -24.51 -28.78 -12.65
CA SER A 127 -25.37 -29.83 -13.19
C SER A 127 -25.28 -31.07 -12.30
N SER A 128 -26.36 -31.84 -12.24
CA SER A 128 -26.44 -33.15 -11.57
C SER A 128 -27.02 -34.24 -12.48
N ASP A 129 -27.09 -33.98 -13.79
CA ASP A 129 -27.72 -34.85 -14.79
C ASP A 129 -26.81 -35.13 -15.98
N GLY A 130 -25.50 -35.11 -15.74
CA GLY A 130 -24.47 -35.37 -16.74
C GLY A 130 -24.28 -34.21 -17.72
N GLY A 131 -24.50 -32.97 -17.25
CA GLY A 131 -24.27 -31.75 -18.01
C GLY A 131 -25.38 -31.36 -18.97
N ARG A 132 -26.64 -31.78 -18.72
CA ARG A 132 -27.79 -31.42 -19.56
C ARG A 132 -28.47 -30.14 -19.07
N THR A 133 -28.67 -30.01 -17.76
CA THR A 133 -29.25 -28.82 -17.13
C THR A 133 -28.30 -28.22 -16.10
N PHE A 134 -28.32 -26.88 -15.97
CA PHE A 134 -27.44 -26.12 -15.08
C PHE A 134 -28.22 -25.12 -14.23
N ILE A 135 -27.92 -25.14 -12.92
CA ILE A 135 -28.42 -24.18 -11.94
C ILE A 135 -27.27 -23.31 -11.42
N PRO A 136 -27.44 -21.98 -11.28
CA PRO A 136 -26.47 -21.14 -10.60
C PRO A 136 -26.34 -21.52 -9.13
N THR A 137 -25.11 -21.58 -8.61
CA THR A 137 -24.83 -21.88 -7.20
C THR A 137 -23.99 -20.81 -6.50
N LYS A 138 -23.34 -19.91 -7.26
CA LYS A 138 -22.64 -18.72 -6.77
C LYS A 138 -22.51 -17.67 -7.88
N GLY A 139 -22.46 -16.40 -7.49
CA GLY A 139 -22.29 -15.24 -8.35
C GLY A 139 -23.25 -14.13 -7.93
N ASP A 140 -23.12 -12.96 -8.54
CA ASP A 140 -23.92 -11.77 -8.25
C ASP A 140 -24.29 -11.03 -9.56
N PRO A 141 -25.13 -9.98 -9.52
CA PRO A 141 -25.59 -9.27 -10.72
C PRO A 141 -24.51 -8.47 -11.47
N THR A 142 -23.42 -8.06 -10.83
CA THR A 142 -22.32 -7.32 -11.47
C THR A 142 -21.33 -8.28 -12.13
N GLY A 143 -21.24 -9.52 -11.63
CA GLY A 143 -20.56 -10.64 -12.28
C GLY A 143 -19.09 -10.74 -11.91
N ASP A 144 -18.79 -11.50 -10.85
CA ASP A 144 -17.45 -12.03 -10.56
C ASP A 144 -16.96 -13.00 -11.67
N ASP A 145 -15.68 -12.94 -12.02
CA ASP A 145 -15.09 -13.83 -13.04
C ASP A 145 -14.43 -15.06 -12.38
N PHE A 146 -15.10 -16.21 -12.42
CA PHE A 146 -14.63 -17.46 -11.80
C PHE A 146 -13.78 -18.30 -12.76
N HIS A 147 -12.57 -18.65 -12.31
CA HIS A 147 -11.58 -19.28 -13.17
C HIS A 147 -11.12 -20.67 -12.76
N SER A 148 -11.26 -21.10 -11.50
CA SER A 148 -10.84 -22.47 -11.12
C SER A 148 -11.63 -23.00 -9.92
N LEU A 149 -11.85 -24.32 -9.88
CA LEU A 149 -12.49 -25.00 -8.75
C LEU A 149 -11.76 -26.29 -8.46
N TRP A 150 -11.11 -26.32 -7.30
CA TRP A 150 -10.55 -27.54 -6.74
C TRP A 150 -11.52 -28.13 -5.71
N ILE A 151 -11.75 -29.43 -5.81
CA ILE A 151 -12.58 -30.22 -4.88
C ILE A 151 -11.67 -31.27 -4.24
N ASP A 152 -11.62 -31.28 -2.91
CA ASP A 152 -10.86 -32.31 -2.20
C ASP A 152 -11.47 -33.70 -2.49
N PRO A 153 -10.70 -34.62 -3.08
CA PRO A 153 -11.21 -35.95 -3.40
C PRO A 153 -11.52 -36.81 -2.17
N ALA A 154 -10.90 -36.54 -1.03
CA ALA A 154 -11.14 -37.28 0.21
C ALA A 154 -12.33 -36.71 1.00
N ASP A 155 -12.59 -35.41 0.87
CA ASP A 155 -13.67 -34.71 1.55
C ASP A 155 -14.26 -33.60 0.65
N PRO A 156 -15.20 -33.91 -0.26
CA PRO A 156 -15.75 -32.94 -1.22
C PRO A 156 -16.48 -31.73 -0.61
N ALA A 157 -16.64 -31.69 0.71
CA ALA A 157 -17.07 -30.49 1.42
C ALA A 157 -16.00 -29.38 1.38
N ARG A 158 -14.72 -29.76 1.28
CA ARG A 158 -13.57 -28.85 1.17
C ARG A 158 -13.34 -28.47 -0.28
N ARG A 159 -13.43 -27.18 -0.58
CA ARG A 159 -13.31 -26.64 -1.93
C ARG A 159 -12.50 -25.36 -1.92
N ILE A 160 -11.74 -25.14 -2.99
CA ILE A 160 -11.06 -23.88 -3.26
C ILE A 160 -11.56 -23.38 -4.61
N LEU A 161 -12.10 -22.17 -4.63
CA LEU A 161 -12.60 -21.49 -5.82
C LEU A 161 -11.70 -20.29 -6.11
N GLY A 162 -11.14 -20.23 -7.32
CA GLY A 162 -10.41 -19.07 -7.82
C GLY A 162 -11.35 -18.14 -8.57
N VAL A 163 -11.33 -16.87 -8.19
CA VAL A 163 -11.97 -15.73 -8.85
C VAL A 163 -10.89 -14.69 -9.18
N ASP A 164 -11.14 -13.75 -10.09
CA ASP A 164 -10.16 -12.72 -10.46
C ASP A 164 -9.57 -11.95 -9.26
N GLN A 165 -10.38 -11.69 -8.24
CA GLN A 165 -9.93 -10.98 -7.04
C GLN A 165 -9.12 -11.86 -6.06
N GLY A 166 -9.16 -13.19 -6.17
CA GLY A 166 -8.39 -14.10 -5.30
C GLY A 166 -8.99 -15.49 -5.11
N ALA A 167 -8.60 -16.17 -4.02
CA ALA A 167 -9.12 -17.51 -3.69
C ALA A 167 -10.18 -17.47 -2.58
N LEU A 168 -11.23 -18.29 -2.72
CA LEU A 168 -12.26 -18.52 -1.71
C LEU A 168 -12.23 -19.98 -1.27
N VAL A 169 -12.46 -20.22 0.02
CA VAL A 169 -12.50 -21.56 0.61
C VAL A 169 -13.91 -21.88 1.09
N SER A 170 -14.36 -23.10 0.80
CA SER A 170 -15.58 -23.67 1.40
C SER A 170 -15.24 -24.93 2.19
N LEU A 171 -15.92 -25.12 3.32
CA LEU A 171 -15.84 -26.32 4.16
C LEU A 171 -17.19 -27.07 4.26
N ASN A 172 -18.17 -26.68 3.45
CA ASN A 172 -19.53 -27.24 3.48
C ASN A 172 -20.11 -27.51 2.08
N GLY A 173 -19.22 -27.77 1.11
CA GLY A 173 -19.61 -28.16 -0.25
C GLY A 173 -20.04 -26.99 -1.13
N GLY A 174 -19.57 -25.77 -0.82
CA GLY A 174 -19.86 -24.56 -1.58
C GLY A 174 -21.17 -23.86 -1.19
N LYS A 175 -21.78 -24.22 -0.06
CA LYS A 175 -22.97 -23.51 0.47
C LYS A 175 -22.60 -22.12 1.00
N THR A 176 -21.43 -22.02 1.64
CA THR A 176 -20.81 -20.75 2.02
C THR A 176 -19.33 -20.77 1.66
N TRP A 177 -18.77 -19.58 1.49
CA TRP A 177 -17.39 -19.36 1.06
C TRP A 177 -16.74 -18.31 1.96
N SER A 178 -15.42 -18.42 2.18
CA SER A 178 -14.64 -17.35 2.77
C SER A 178 -14.63 -16.10 1.89
N SER A 179 -14.27 -14.95 2.47
CA SER A 179 -13.99 -13.73 1.72
C SER A 179 -12.68 -13.85 0.92
N TRP A 180 -12.58 -13.13 -0.20
CA TRP A 180 -11.31 -12.88 -0.92
C TRP A 180 -10.60 -11.60 -0.46
N PHE A 181 -11.27 -10.74 0.33
CA PHE A 181 -10.66 -9.53 0.92
C PHE A 181 -9.46 -9.81 1.83
N ASN A 182 -9.16 -11.08 2.11
CA ASN A 182 -8.06 -11.51 2.96
C ASN A 182 -6.70 -11.67 2.26
N GLN A 183 -6.60 -11.28 0.99
CA GLN A 183 -5.40 -11.45 0.15
C GLN A 183 -4.99 -10.11 -0.48
N PRO A 184 -3.71 -9.70 -0.42
CA PRO A 184 -3.23 -8.46 -1.05
C PRO A 184 -2.94 -8.69 -2.55
N THR A 185 -3.98 -8.94 -3.33
CA THR A 185 -3.93 -9.32 -4.76
C THR A 185 -4.27 -8.17 -5.71
N ALA A 186 -4.51 -6.96 -5.20
CA ALA A 186 -4.90 -5.81 -6.00
C ALA A 186 -3.90 -5.51 -7.14
N GLN A 187 -4.47 -5.26 -8.32
CA GLN A 187 -3.78 -5.05 -9.59
C GLN A 187 -4.03 -3.62 -10.07
N PHE A 188 -3.07 -2.73 -9.83
CA PHE A 188 -3.17 -1.32 -10.22
C PHE A 188 -2.36 -1.02 -11.48
N TYR A 189 -2.97 -0.29 -12.42
CA TYR A 189 -2.31 0.15 -13.65
C TYR A 189 -1.54 1.46 -13.48
N HIS A 190 -2.11 2.37 -12.70
CA HIS A 190 -1.62 3.73 -12.49
C HIS A 190 -1.75 4.13 -11.03
N VAL A 191 -0.95 5.11 -10.59
CA VAL A 191 -1.06 5.67 -9.23
C VAL A 191 -1.05 7.19 -9.25
N SER A 192 -1.93 7.78 -8.44
CA SER A 192 -1.93 9.21 -8.17
C SER A 192 -2.19 9.49 -6.69
N THR A 193 -1.84 10.70 -6.24
CA THR A 193 -2.05 11.15 -4.87
C THR A 193 -2.69 12.52 -4.84
N ASP A 194 -3.52 12.79 -3.84
CA ASP A 194 -3.92 14.16 -3.49
C ASP A 194 -2.90 14.81 -2.54
N ASN A 195 -3.21 16.02 -2.06
CA ASN A 195 -2.36 16.79 -1.14
C ASN A 195 -2.95 16.95 0.28
N ARG A 196 -3.95 16.13 0.67
CA ARG A 196 -4.53 16.23 2.02
C ARG A 196 -3.57 15.62 3.06
N PHE A 197 -3.80 15.82 4.37
CA PHE A 197 -3.01 15.17 5.41
C PHE A 197 -3.88 14.33 6.36
N PRO A 198 -3.71 13.00 6.40
CA PRO A 198 -2.80 12.19 5.55
C PRO A 198 -3.29 12.17 4.10
N TYR A 199 -2.39 12.11 3.12
CA TYR A 199 -2.77 12.09 1.70
C TYR A 199 -3.44 10.77 1.34
N ARG A 200 -4.26 10.76 0.29
CA ARG A 200 -4.79 9.52 -0.27
C ARG A 200 -4.03 9.09 -1.51
N VAL A 201 -3.96 7.78 -1.70
CA VAL A 201 -3.42 7.09 -2.86
C VAL A 201 -4.58 6.54 -3.66
N TYR A 202 -4.56 6.77 -4.97
CA TYR A 202 -5.61 6.41 -5.90
C TYR A 202 -5.06 5.53 -7.03
N GLY A 203 -5.88 4.59 -7.50
CA GLY A 203 -5.60 3.86 -8.74
C GLY A 203 -6.80 3.03 -9.18
N ALA A 204 -6.93 2.83 -10.50
CA ALA A 204 -7.90 1.90 -11.04
C ALA A 204 -7.42 0.46 -10.82
N GLN A 205 -8.26 -0.36 -10.21
CA GLN A 205 -7.97 -1.76 -9.91
C GLN A 205 -8.71 -2.68 -10.87
N GLN A 206 -7.95 -3.59 -11.49
CA GLN A 206 -8.49 -4.62 -12.37
C GLN A 206 -9.58 -5.44 -11.65
N ASP A 207 -10.73 -5.64 -12.33
CA ASP A 207 -11.89 -6.47 -11.93
C ASP A 207 -12.56 -6.12 -10.58
N SER A 208 -12.11 -5.06 -9.89
CA SER A 208 -12.62 -4.67 -8.56
C SER A 208 -13.02 -3.18 -8.47
N GLY A 209 -12.82 -2.42 -9.55
CA GLY A 209 -13.09 -0.99 -9.61
C GLY A 209 -12.02 -0.14 -8.94
N ALA A 210 -12.06 1.16 -9.21
CA ALA A 210 -11.07 2.10 -8.72
C ALA A 210 -11.11 2.28 -7.19
N ALA A 211 -9.92 2.42 -6.62
CA ALA A 211 -9.70 2.47 -5.18
C ALA A 211 -9.03 3.77 -4.76
N GLY A 212 -9.41 4.26 -3.57
CA GLY A 212 -8.72 5.31 -2.85
C GLY A 212 -8.42 4.82 -1.44
N VAL A 213 -7.17 4.95 -0.98
CA VAL A 213 -6.76 4.54 0.37
C VAL A 213 -5.92 5.63 1.02
N SER A 214 -6.10 5.83 2.32
CA SER A 214 -5.25 6.76 3.08
C SER A 214 -3.82 6.23 3.19
N SER A 215 -2.80 7.08 3.02
CA SER A 215 -1.39 6.69 3.18
C SER A 215 -1.04 6.23 4.60
N ARG A 216 -1.85 6.66 5.56
CA ARG A 216 -1.85 6.18 6.94
C ARG A 216 -3.21 6.37 7.59
N THR A 217 -3.47 5.61 8.65
CA THR A 217 -4.56 5.87 9.58
C THR A 217 -4.00 6.43 10.88
N TRP A 218 -4.92 6.87 11.75
CA TRP A 218 -4.57 7.27 13.10
C TRP A 218 -4.70 6.10 14.08
N GLY A 219 -5.43 5.05 13.73
CA GLY A 219 -5.61 3.89 14.60
C GLY A 219 -4.31 3.15 14.88
N THR A 220 -4.26 2.49 16.03
CA THR A 220 -3.15 1.56 16.38
C THR A 220 -3.15 0.30 15.53
N ASP A 221 -4.22 0.06 14.77
CA ASP A 221 -4.45 -1.17 14.02
C ASP A 221 -3.76 -1.14 12.64
N GLY A 222 -3.28 0.01 12.19
CA GLY A 222 -2.70 0.19 10.85
C GLY A 222 -3.72 0.64 9.81
N VAL A 223 -3.38 0.45 8.53
CA VAL A 223 -4.27 0.68 7.40
C VAL A 223 -5.07 -0.59 7.13
N ASP A 224 -6.37 -0.55 7.43
CA ASP A 224 -7.31 -1.65 7.21
C ASP A 224 -8.44 -1.25 6.24
N ILE A 225 -9.37 -2.17 5.99
CA ILE A 225 -10.48 -1.97 5.04
C ILE A 225 -11.36 -0.74 5.34
N SER A 226 -11.38 -0.24 6.58
CA SER A 226 -12.09 1.00 6.94
C SER A 226 -11.43 2.26 6.38
N ALA A 227 -10.17 2.19 5.95
CA ALA A 227 -9.46 3.27 5.26
C ALA A 227 -9.66 3.25 3.74
N PHE A 228 -10.35 2.23 3.21
CA PHE A 228 -10.73 2.14 1.81
C PHE A 228 -11.86 3.10 1.47
N HIS A 229 -11.76 3.73 0.31
CA HIS A 229 -12.77 4.57 -0.29
C HIS A 229 -13.03 4.07 -1.70
N GLU A 230 -14.30 3.81 -2.00
CA GLU A 230 -14.74 3.51 -3.35
C GLU A 230 -14.59 4.76 -4.21
N VAL A 231 -13.93 4.63 -5.35
CA VAL A 231 -13.74 5.71 -6.32
C VAL A 231 -14.50 5.32 -7.56
N THR A 232 -15.78 5.66 -7.59
CA THR A 232 -16.67 5.29 -8.69
C THR A 232 -16.33 6.00 -10.01
N ALA A 233 -15.46 7.03 -9.98
CA ALA A 233 -14.76 7.55 -11.15
C ALA A 233 -13.42 6.81 -11.32
N GLY A 234 -13.13 6.24 -12.50
CA GLY A 234 -11.87 5.51 -12.71
C GLY A 234 -12.03 4.17 -13.43
N GLY A 235 -13.19 3.52 -13.29
CA GLY A 235 -13.39 2.18 -13.81
C GLY A 235 -12.37 1.19 -13.23
N GLU A 236 -11.90 0.25 -14.05
CA GLU A 236 -11.03 -0.86 -13.65
C GLU A 236 -9.59 -0.79 -14.20
N SER A 237 -9.30 0.18 -15.08
CA SER A 237 -8.02 0.23 -15.80
C SER A 237 -7.41 1.62 -16.00
N ASP A 238 -8.24 2.66 -16.11
CA ASP A 238 -7.83 4.00 -16.53
C ASP A 238 -7.06 4.79 -15.47
N ASN A 239 -6.65 6.01 -15.82
CA ASN A 239 -6.01 6.95 -14.90
C ASN A 239 -7.02 7.59 -13.94
N ILE A 240 -6.56 7.95 -12.75
CA ILE A 240 -7.30 8.74 -11.76
C ILE A 240 -6.54 10.03 -11.51
N ALA A 241 -7.25 11.15 -11.51
CA ALA A 241 -6.73 12.49 -11.32
C ALA A 241 -7.53 13.21 -10.22
N PRO A 242 -7.07 13.19 -8.95
CA PRO A 242 -7.65 14.02 -7.91
C PRO A 242 -7.46 15.50 -8.26
N ASP A 243 -8.47 16.32 -8.03
CA ASP A 243 -8.42 17.76 -8.28
C ASP A 243 -7.41 18.42 -7.31
N PRO A 244 -6.41 19.17 -7.83
CA PRO A 244 -5.39 19.78 -6.99
C PRO A 244 -5.91 20.92 -6.11
N ASP A 245 -7.04 21.53 -6.46
CA ASP A 245 -7.64 22.65 -5.75
C ASP A 245 -8.76 22.21 -4.79
N ASP A 246 -9.40 21.07 -5.06
CA ASP A 246 -10.40 20.46 -4.17
C ASP A 246 -10.21 18.94 -4.05
N PRO A 247 -9.59 18.43 -2.98
CA PRO A 247 -9.29 17.00 -2.87
C PRO A 247 -10.54 16.11 -2.76
N ASP A 248 -11.73 16.65 -2.50
CA ASP A 248 -12.95 15.85 -2.53
C ASP A 248 -13.54 15.69 -3.94
N ILE A 249 -12.95 16.32 -4.95
CA ILE A 249 -13.28 16.10 -6.36
C ILE A 249 -12.22 15.21 -6.99
N VAL A 250 -12.66 14.12 -7.62
CA VAL A 250 -11.77 13.15 -8.29
C VAL A 250 -12.28 12.91 -9.70
N PHE A 251 -11.37 12.93 -10.67
CA PHE A 251 -11.65 12.56 -12.06
C PHE A 251 -11.04 11.20 -12.40
N GLY A 252 -11.66 10.42 -13.27
CA GLY A 252 -11.11 9.13 -13.69
C GLY A 252 -11.82 8.51 -14.89
N GLY A 253 -11.35 7.35 -15.35
CA GLY A 253 -12.02 6.61 -16.42
C GLY A 253 -11.94 7.32 -17.77
N ARG A 254 -12.99 7.19 -18.57
CA ARG A 254 -13.26 8.06 -19.74
C ARG A 254 -13.83 9.41 -19.29
N VAL A 255 -13.19 10.05 -18.32
CA VAL A 255 -13.52 11.35 -17.74
C VAL A 255 -14.89 11.41 -17.03
N ASP A 256 -15.02 10.60 -15.98
CA ASP A 256 -16.04 10.79 -14.94
C ASP A 256 -15.53 11.72 -13.84
N LYS A 257 -16.43 12.51 -13.28
CA LYS A 257 -16.19 13.40 -12.14
C LYS A 257 -16.97 12.90 -10.93
N LEU A 258 -16.26 12.56 -9.86
CA LEU A 258 -16.80 12.12 -8.58
C LEU A 258 -16.63 13.22 -7.52
N ASP A 259 -17.71 13.52 -6.81
CA ASP A 259 -17.68 14.29 -5.57
C ASP A 259 -17.73 13.32 -4.36
N LEU A 260 -16.61 13.20 -3.65
CA LEU A 260 -16.43 12.31 -2.49
C LEU A 260 -17.28 12.69 -1.27
N ARG A 261 -17.83 13.92 -1.22
CA ARG A 261 -18.72 14.36 -0.13
C ARG A 261 -20.12 13.82 -0.30
N THR A 262 -20.57 13.70 -1.55
CA THR A 262 -21.94 13.28 -1.90
C THR A 262 -22.00 11.86 -2.46
N GLY A 263 -20.87 11.31 -2.92
CA GLY A 263 -20.80 10.03 -3.64
C GLY A 263 -21.39 10.08 -5.05
N GLN A 264 -21.65 11.28 -5.59
CA GLN A 264 -22.24 11.43 -6.92
C GLN A 264 -21.18 11.46 -8.01
N THR A 265 -21.42 10.69 -9.06
CA THR A 265 -20.54 10.61 -10.24
C THR A 265 -21.28 11.06 -11.48
N ARG A 266 -20.62 11.87 -12.30
CA ARG A 266 -21.16 12.35 -13.58
C ARG A 266 -20.07 12.29 -14.65
N SER A 267 -20.40 11.73 -15.80
CA SER A 267 -19.53 11.83 -16.97
C SER A 267 -19.41 13.28 -17.44
N VAL A 268 -18.18 13.70 -17.70
CA VAL A 268 -17.82 14.98 -18.34
C VAL A 268 -16.90 14.72 -19.54
N ASP A 269 -17.08 13.57 -20.19
CA ASP A 269 -16.29 13.12 -21.34
C ASP A 269 -16.43 14.08 -22.55
N PRO A 270 -15.33 14.59 -23.11
CA PRO A 270 -15.36 15.46 -24.29
C PRO A 270 -15.87 14.78 -25.57
N THR A 271 -16.03 13.46 -25.57
CA THR A 271 -16.32 12.63 -26.75
C THR A 271 -17.78 12.16 -26.85
N LEU A 272 -18.61 12.40 -25.81
CA LEU A 272 -19.98 11.87 -25.70
C LEU A 272 -20.85 12.05 -26.95
N ALA A 273 -20.75 13.19 -27.61
CA ALA A 273 -21.57 13.51 -28.77
C ALA A 273 -21.21 12.71 -30.03
N LEU A 274 -19.98 12.16 -30.10
CA LEU A 274 -19.42 11.50 -31.28
C LEU A 274 -18.52 10.33 -30.86
N ALA A 275 -18.99 9.44 -29.97
CA ALA A 275 -18.18 8.36 -29.41
C ALA A 275 -17.48 7.50 -30.49
N ASP A 276 -18.20 7.13 -31.55
CA ASP A 276 -17.66 6.31 -32.66
C ASP A 276 -16.58 7.03 -33.51
N HIS A 277 -16.43 8.36 -33.35
CA HIS A 277 -15.38 9.13 -34.01
C HIS A 277 -14.03 9.05 -33.29
N TYR A 278 -14.04 8.75 -32.00
CA TYR A 278 -12.85 8.76 -31.15
C TYR A 278 -12.40 7.34 -30.85
N ARG A 279 -11.11 7.07 -31.08
CA ARG A 279 -10.53 5.75 -30.81
C ARG A 279 -10.25 5.62 -29.31
N GLY A 280 -10.51 4.44 -28.77
CA GLY A 280 -10.18 4.09 -27.39
C GLY A 280 -9.24 2.89 -27.35
N GLU A 281 -8.65 2.69 -26.19
CA GLU A 281 -7.86 1.51 -25.81
C GLU A 281 -8.27 1.12 -24.38
N TRP A 282 -7.71 0.03 -23.84
CA TRP A 282 -7.96 -0.41 -22.46
C TRP A 282 -7.67 0.67 -21.41
N THR A 283 -6.71 1.55 -21.66
CA THR A 283 -6.34 2.67 -20.78
C THR A 283 -6.12 3.95 -21.58
N LEU A 284 -6.65 5.07 -21.12
CA LEU A 284 -6.41 6.40 -21.67
C LEU A 284 -5.81 7.38 -20.63
N PRO A 285 -4.94 8.32 -21.05
CA PRO A 285 -4.30 9.25 -20.12
C PRO A 285 -5.26 10.37 -19.69
N LEU A 286 -5.27 10.63 -18.39
CA LEU A 286 -6.01 11.72 -17.74
C LEU A 286 -5.12 12.33 -16.65
N VAL A 287 -4.77 13.61 -16.78
CA VAL A 287 -3.79 14.24 -15.89
C VAL A 287 -4.03 15.74 -15.72
N PHE A 288 -3.79 16.25 -14.52
CA PHE A 288 -3.75 17.69 -14.26
C PHE A 288 -2.38 18.29 -14.57
N GLY A 289 -2.38 19.48 -15.18
CA GLY A 289 -1.19 20.30 -15.29
C GLY A 289 -0.74 20.79 -13.91
N LYS A 290 0.54 20.61 -13.59
CA LYS A 290 1.09 20.95 -12.26
C LYS A 290 1.20 22.46 -11.98
N ARG A 291 0.96 23.33 -12.97
CA ARG A 291 1.04 24.80 -12.83
C ARG A 291 -0.25 25.54 -13.12
N ASP A 292 -0.99 25.12 -14.13
CA ASP A 292 -2.23 25.77 -14.56
C ASP A 292 -3.48 25.05 -14.03
N HIS A 293 -3.30 23.88 -13.40
CA HIS A 293 -4.36 23.02 -12.88
C HIS A 293 -5.45 22.70 -13.92
N ALA A 294 -5.10 22.76 -15.21
CA ALA A 294 -5.97 22.32 -16.27
C ALA A 294 -5.96 20.80 -16.36
N LEU A 295 -7.11 20.20 -16.64
CA LEU A 295 -7.24 18.76 -16.85
C LEU A 295 -7.05 18.44 -18.34
N TYR A 296 -6.19 17.46 -18.62
CA TYR A 296 -5.87 16.98 -19.95
C TYR A 296 -6.33 15.53 -20.10
N PHE A 297 -6.99 15.23 -21.22
CA PHE A 297 -7.46 13.88 -21.56
C PHE A 297 -7.05 13.50 -22.98
N GLY A 298 -6.63 12.25 -23.19
CA GLY A 298 -6.15 11.74 -24.47
C GLY A 298 -7.04 10.65 -25.08
N ASN A 299 -7.28 10.77 -26.38
CA ASN A 299 -7.62 9.67 -27.29
C ASN A 299 -6.62 9.72 -28.46
N GLN A 300 -7.03 9.65 -29.72
CA GLN A 300 -6.12 10.02 -30.81
C GLN A 300 -5.68 11.50 -30.81
N ARG A 301 -6.38 12.36 -30.06
CA ARG A 301 -6.09 13.79 -29.80
C ARG A 301 -6.05 14.04 -28.30
N ILE A 302 -5.46 15.17 -27.92
CA ILE A 302 -5.48 15.73 -26.57
C ILE A 302 -6.54 16.81 -26.46
N PHE A 303 -7.33 16.73 -25.40
CA PHE A 303 -8.31 17.72 -24.95
C PHE A 303 -7.83 18.40 -23.68
N ARG A 304 -8.25 19.66 -23.50
CA ARG A 304 -7.98 20.46 -22.31
C ARG A 304 -9.26 21.11 -21.79
N THR A 305 -9.44 21.12 -20.47
CA THR A 305 -10.43 21.92 -19.73
C THR A 305 -9.74 22.65 -18.57
N ALA A 306 -10.29 23.81 -18.17
CA ALA A 306 -9.84 24.57 -17.00
C ALA A 306 -10.99 24.84 -16.02
N ASP A 307 -12.13 24.19 -16.20
CA ASP A 307 -13.35 24.40 -15.42
C ASP A 307 -13.98 23.09 -14.96
N GLY A 308 -13.14 22.07 -14.73
CA GLY A 308 -13.58 20.79 -14.18
C GLY A 308 -14.48 19.98 -15.12
N GLY A 309 -14.23 20.08 -16.44
CA GLY A 309 -14.89 19.28 -17.47
C GLY A 309 -16.14 19.90 -18.09
N GLU A 310 -16.53 21.12 -17.71
CA GLU A 310 -17.72 21.77 -18.29
C GLU A 310 -17.47 22.21 -19.74
N HIS A 311 -16.26 22.69 -20.05
CA HIS A 311 -15.87 23.05 -21.41
C HIS A 311 -14.52 22.44 -21.80
N TRP A 312 -14.55 21.64 -22.87
CA TRP A 312 -13.36 21.02 -23.45
C TRP A 312 -12.97 21.65 -24.78
N ARG A 313 -11.66 21.72 -25.03
CA ARG A 313 -11.10 22.14 -26.31
C ARG A 313 -10.08 21.10 -26.80
N PRO A 314 -10.17 20.61 -28.05
CA PRO A 314 -9.08 19.86 -28.64
C PRO A 314 -7.89 20.81 -28.85
N ILE A 315 -6.71 20.41 -28.37
CA ILE A 315 -5.47 21.18 -28.47
C ILE A 315 -4.42 20.49 -29.33
N SER A 316 -4.82 19.50 -30.14
CA SER A 316 -3.92 18.77 -31.04
C SER A 316 -4.66 18.19 -32.25
N PRO A 317 -3.94 17.92 -33.35
CA PRO A 317 -4.41 17.03 -34.41
C PRO A 317 -4.38 15.56 -33.94
N ASP A 318 -4.74 14.63 -34.82
CA ASP A 318 -4.53 13.20 -34.56
C ASP A 318 -3.01 12.92 -34.51
N LEU A 319 -2.50 12.62 -33.31
CA LEU A 319 -1.07 12.47 -33.04
C LEU A 319 -0.53 11.07 -33.39
N THR A 320 -1.36 10.16 -33.90
CA THR A 320 -0.95 8.77 -34.09
C THR A 320 -0.31 8.55 -35.48
N ARG A 321 0.26 7.38 -35.74
CA ARG A 321 0.82 7.04 -37.06
C ARG A 321 -0.30 6.89 -38.09
N PRO A 322 -0.21 7.55 -39.27
CA PRO A 322 -1.18 7.35 -40.34
C PRO A 322 -1.30 5.91 -40.84
N ALA A 323 -0.18 5.18 -40.84
CA ALA A 323 -0.07 3.79 -41.28
C ALA A 323 1.00 3.04 -40.47
N PRO A 324 0.65 2.52 -39.28
CA PRO A 324 1.60 1.80 -38.42
C PRO A 324 1.98 0.41 -38.96
N GLY A 325 1.22 -0.14 -39.91
CA GLY A 325 1.48 -1.45 -40.52
C GLY A 325 1.18 -2.62 -39.58
N VAL A 326 1.40 -3.84 -40.07
CA VAL A 326 1.21 -5.09 -39.33
C VAL A 326 2.57 -5.56 -38.81
N PRO A 327 2.74 -5.79 -37.49
CA PRO A 327 3.94 -6.40 -36.93
C PRO A 327 4.26 -7.75 -37.56
N ALA A 328 5.54 -8.01 -37.82
CA ALA A 328 6.01 -9.24 -38.46
C ALA A 328 5.84 -10.50 -37.59
N ASN A 329 5.61 -10.34 -36.29
CA ASN A 329 5.39 -11.45 -35.35
C ASN A 329 3.94 -11.96 -35.34
N LEU A 330 3.03 -11.34 -36.09
CA LEU A 330 1.64 -11.77 -36.17
C LEU A 330 1.42 -12.70 -37.36
N ASP A 331 0.69 -13.80 -37.11
CA ASP A 331 0.16 -14.63 -38.19
C ASP A 331 -1.02 -13.94 -38.90
N PRO A 332 -1.39 -14.36 -40.13
CA PRO A 332 -2.46 -13.72 -40.89
C PRO A 332 -3.82 -13.70 -40.21
N ALA A 333 -4.14 -14.70 -39.37
CA ALA A 333 -5.43 -14.76 -38.68
C ALA A 333 -5.49 -13.73 -37.55
N THR A 334 -4.43 -13.60 -36.76
CA THR A 334 -4.31 -12.54 -35.75
C THR A 334 -4.19 -11.16 -36.37
N ALA A 335 -3.51 -11.02 -37.50
CA ALA A 335 -3.40 -9.73 -38.19
C ALA A 335 -4.77 -9.24 -38.75
N ALA A 336 -5.66 -10.17 -39.08
CA ALA A 336 -7.02 -9.89 -39.54
C ALA A 336 -8.01 -9.62 -38.40
N ASP A 337 -7.60 -9.81 -37.14
CA ASP A 337 -8.38 -9.47 -35.95
C ASP A 337 -8.34 -7.97 -35.73
N ASP A 338 -9.22 -7.27 -36.43
CA ASP A 338 -9.29 -5.81 -36.47
C ASP A 338 -10.75 -5.37 -36.43
N GLU A 339 -11.17 -4.80 -35.30
CA GLU A 339 -12.50 -4.22 -35.13
C GLU A 339 -12.60 -2.78 -35.71
N GLY A 340 -11.47 -2.21 -36.15
CA GLY A 340 -11.37 -0.82 -36.58
C GLY A 340 -11.76 -0.56 -38.04
N ASN A 341 -12.50 0.52 -38.28
CA ASN A 341 -12.77 1.05 -39.62
C ASN A 341 -11.68 2.04 -40.05
N GLY A 342 -10.45 1.57 -40.34
CA GLY A 342 -9.42 2.43 -40.93
C GLY A 342 -7.97 1.98 -40.74
N VAL A 343 -7.06 2.67 -41.41
CA VAL A 343 -5.60 2.37 -41.35
C VAL A 343 -4.95 2.88 -40.06
N ARG A 344 -5.50 3.95 -39.46
CA ARG A 344 -5.06 4.47 -38.16
C ARG A 344 -5.69 3.67 -37.03
N LYS A 345 -4.85 3.22 -36.09
CA LYS A 345 -5.28 2.35 -34.99
C LYS A 345 -4.90 2.87 -33.61
N GLY A 346 -3.76 3.55 -33.47
CA GLY A 346 -3.27 3.99 -32.16
C GLY A 346 -4.07 5.12 -31.50
N VAL A 347 -3.67 5.42 -30.27
CA VAL A 347 -4.13 6.49 -29.40
C VAL A 347 -2.94 7.20 -28.73
N VAL A 348 -3.15 8.41 -28.21
CA VAL A 348 -2.28 9.03 -27.21
C VAL A 348 -2.44 8.23 -25.92
N TYR A 349 -1.35 7.62 -25.47
CA TYR A 349 -1.31 6.74 -24.31
C TYR A 349 -0.69 7.41 -23.08
N ALA A 350 0.16 8.41 -23.30
CA ALA A 350 0.81 9.18 -22.24
C ALA A 350 0.73 10.68 -22.53
N ILE A 351 0.43 11.48 -21.50
CA ILE A 351 0.49 12.95 -21.53
C ILE A 351 1.37 13.39 -20.36
N GLY A 352 2.40 14.19 -20.66
CA GLY A 352 3.29 14.78 -19.67
C GLY A 352 3.24 16.30 -19.75
N PRO A 353 2.37 16.97 -18.96
CA PRO A 353 2.41 18.42 -18.82
C PRO A 353 3.69 18.85 -18.07
N SER A 354 4.38 19.89 -18.55
CA SER A 354 5.61 20.33 -17.90
C SER A 354 5.33 20.93 -16.50
N PRO A 355 6.10 20.52 -15.47
CA PRO A 355 5.98 21.06 -14.12
C PRO A 355 6.51 22.51 -14.00
N ILE A 356 7.29 22.98 -14.98
CA ILE A 356 7.95 24.29 -14.94
C ILE A 356 7.41 25.27 -16.00
N ALA A 357 6.67 24.80 -17.01
CA ALA A 357 6.11 25.66 -18.05
C ALA A 357 4.74 25.16 -18.52
N ALA A 358 3.65 25.84 -18.15
CA ALA A 358 2.27 25.38 -18.41
C ALA A 358 1.92 25.17 -19.90
N ALA A 359 2.57 25.90 -20.81
CA ALA A 359 2.36 25.76 -22.26
C ALA A 359 3.16 24.61 -22.89
N ASP A 360 4.09 24.01 -22.14
CA ASP A 360 4.95 22.92 -22.61
C ASP A 360 4.32 21.57 -22.23
N ILE A 361 3.94 20.79 -23.23
CA ILE A 361 3.24 19.52 -23.06
C ILE A 361 3.91 18.49 -23.97
N TRP A 362 4.18 17.33 -23.40
CA TRP A 362 4.67 16.17 -24.12
C TRP A 362 3.59 15.10 -24.23
N ALA A 363 3.64 14.32 -25.29
CA ALA A 363 2.71 13.22 -25.50
C ALA A 363 3.41 12.00 -26.11
N GLY A 364 2.93 10.82 -25.75
CA GLY A 364 3.38 9.54 -26.29
C GLY A 364 2.20 8.72 -26.79
N THR A 365 2.36 8.04 -27.93
CA THR A 365 1.33 7.15 -28.50
C THR A 365 1.65 5.68 -28.30
N ASP A 366 0.62 4.83 -28.31
CA ASP A 366 0.78 3.37 -28.24
C ASP A 366 1.37 2.74 -29.51
N ASP A 367 1.27 3.45 -30.64
CA ASP A 367 1.95 3.13 -31.90
C ASP A 367 3.37 3.70 -32.00
N GLY A 368 3.87 4.36 -30.95
CA GLY A 368 5.28 4.66 -30.75
C GLY A 368 5.77 5.97 -31.35
N LEU A 369 4.97 7.03 -31.29
CA LEU A 369 5.39 8.41 -31.57
C LEU A 369 5.52 9.21 -30.26
N VAL A 370 6.45 10.16 -30.26
CA VAL A 370 6.64 11.14 -29.18
C VAL A 370 6.46 12.54 -29.75
N TRP A 371 5.64 13.35 -29.09
CA TRP A 371 5.30 14.69 -29.53
C TRP A 371 5.56 15.72 -28.44
N ARG A 372 5.85 16.95 -28.86
CA ARG A 372 5.98 18.10 -27.98
C ARG A 372 5.31 19.35 -28.55
N THR A 373 4.64 20.10 -27.70
CA THR A 373 4.22 21.49 -27.94
C THR A 373 4.84 22.37 -26.87
N SER A 374 5.23 23.60 -27.23
CA SER A 374 5.70 24.62 -26.27
C SER A 374 4.79 25.85 -26.20
N ASP A 375 3.67 25.85 -26.92
CA ASP A 375 2.74 26.99 -27.04
C ASP A 375 1.28 26.63 -26.70
N GLY A 376 1.09 25.64 -25.81
CA GLY A 376 -0.24 25.24 -25.34
C GLY A 376 -1.06 24.44 -26.35
N GLY A 377 -0.40 23.86 -27.36
CA GLY A 377 -1.00 22.98 -28.35
C GLY A 377 -1.33 23.64 -29.68
N ALA A 378 -0.89 24.88 -29.90
CA ALA A 378 -1.06 25.53 -31.20
C ALA A 378 -0.18 24.86 -32.27
N HIS A 379 1.03 24.43 -31.91
CA HIS A 379 1.94 23.69 -32.79
C HIS A 379 2.55 22.48 -32.08
N TRP A 380 2.52 21.32 -32.75
CA TRP A 380 3.11 20.07 -32.27
C TRP A 380 4.27 19.63 -33.16
N SER A 381 5.38 19.28 -32.54
CA SER A 381 6.57 18.74 -33.19
C SER A 381 6.69 17.24 -32.91
N ASP A 382 6.90 16.44 -33.95
CA ASP A 382 7.31 15.04 -33.82
C ASP A 382 8.78 15.03 -33.37
N VAL A 383 9.01 14.49 -32.17
CA VAL A 383 10.32 14.38 -31.53
C VAL A 383 10.64 12.92 -31.23
N THR A 384 10.08 12.00 -32.02
CA THR A 384 10.26 10.55 -31.85
C THR A 384 11.73 10.16 -31.97
N PRO A 385 12.28 9.34 -31.04
CA PRO A 385 13.64 8.82 -31.16
C PRO A 385 13.89 8.12 -32.50
N SER A 386 15.04 8.42 -33.12
CA SER A 386 15.41 7.80 -34.40
C SER A 386 15.53 6.28 -34.27
N GLY A 387 14.87 5.54 -35.17
CA GLY A 387 14.90 4.07 -35.18
C GLY A 387 13.81 3.40 -34.34
N LEU A 388 12.96 4.17 -33.65
CA LEU A 388 11.82 3.60 -32.93
C LEU A 388 10.74 3.13 -33.93
N ALA A 389 10.56 1.80 -34.00
CA ALA A 389 9.59 1.18 -34.90
C ALA A 389 8.15 1.41 -34.41
N ALA A 390 7.19 1.30 -35.34
CA ALA A 390 5.77 1.33 -34.99
C ALA A 390 5.45 0.27 -33.91
N TRP A 391 4.42 0.57 -33.10
CA TRP A 391 3.96 -0.28 -31.98
C TRP A 391 4.94 -0.40 -30.81
N SER A 392 5.91 0.52 -30.72
CA SER A 392 6.72 0.71 -29.52
C SER A 392 5.96 1.61 -28.55
N LYS A 393 5.02 1.04 -27.78
CA LYS A 393 4.11 1.81 -26.93
C LYS A 393 4.89 2.73 -25.98
N ILE A 394 4.65 4.03 -26.08
CA ILE A 394 5.19 5.00 -25.12
C ILE A 394 4.32 4.93 -23.87
N GLY A 395 4.80 4.21 -22.85
CA GLY A 395 4.04 3.97 -21.61
C GLY A 395 3.96 5.21 -20.72
N THR A 396 5.05 5.97 -20.64
CA THR A 396 5.12 7.22 -19.88
C THR A 396 6.02 8.24 -20.57
N VAL A 397 5.72 9.53 -20.35
CA VAL A 397 6.60 10.65 -20.68
C VAL A 397 6.71 11.54 -19.45
N GLU A 398 7.92 11.74 -18.95
CA GLU A 398 8.23 12.53 -17.76
C GLU A 398 9.05 13.77 -18.18
N PRO A 399 8.42 14.94 -18.41
CA PRO A 399 9.13 16.19 -18.57
C PRO A 399 9.85 16.59 -17.28
N SER A 400 11.06 17.10 -17.39
CA SER A 400 11.87 17.43 -16.21
C SER A 400 11.29 18.58 -15.39
N ARG A 401 11.47 18.46 -14.08
CA ARG A 401 11.17 19.44 -13.04
C ARG A 401 12.20 20.55 -12.94
N PHE A 402 13.30 20.45 -13.69
CA PHE A 402 14.43 21.36 -13.56
C PHE A 402 14.93 21.96 -14.89
N ASP A 403 14.54 21.39 -16.04
CA ASP A 403 14.96 21.88 -17.34
C ASP A 403 13.94 21.57 -18.44
N ALA A 404 13.53 22.59 -19.21
CA ALA A 404 12.49 22.43 -20.22
C ALA A 404 12.96 21.64 -21.45
N GLY A 405 14.27 21.47 -21.67
CA GLY A 405 14.81 20.62 -22.73
C GLY A 405 14.83 19.14 -22.35
N THR A 406 14.66 18.83 -21.06
CA THR A 406 14.86 17.49 -20.52
C THR A 406 13.55 16.73 -20.36
N ALA A 407 13.54 15.48 -20.83
CA ALA A 407 12.43 14.55 -20.63
C ALA A 407 12.93 13.10 -20.65
N TYR A 408 12.19 12.21 -19.99
CA TYR A 408 12.44 10.77 -19.94
C TYR A 408 11.21 10.02 -20.46
N ILE A 409 11.43 8.90 -21.14
CA ILE A 409 10.35 8.05 -21.64
C ILE A 409 10.59 6.59 -21.28
N ALA A 410 9.52 5.88 -20.94
CA ALA A 410 9.48 4.41 -20.84
C ALA A 410 8.75 3.83 -22.05
N ILE A 411 9.28 2.77 -22.62
CA ILE A 411 8.77 2.16 -23.86
C ILE A 411 8.54 0.68 -23.64
N ASP A 412 7.35 0.21 -24.02
CA ASP A 412 6.93 -1.17 -23.88
C ASP A 412 6.67 -1.80 -25.27
N ARG A 413 7.39 -2.89 -25.56
CA ARG A 413 7.35 -3.60 -26.85
C ARG A 413 6.90 -5.05 -26.70
N HIS A 414 6.35 -5.46 -25.56
CA HIS A 414 6.00 -6.87 -25.30
C HIS A 414 5.00 -7.45 -26.31
N ARG A 415 4.08 -6.63 -26.86
CA ARG A 415 3.12 -7.07 -27.90
C ARG A 415 3.83 -7.47 -29.22
N LEU A 416 5.10 -7.09 -29.39
CA LEU A 416 5.97 -7.44 -30.51
C LEU A 416 6.88 -8.65 -30.23
N ASP A 417 6.66 -9.39 -29.13
CA ASP A 417 7.60 -10.40 -28.61
C ASP A 417 8.99 -9.86 -28.26
N ASP A 418 9.06 -8.57 -27.94
CA ASP A 418 10.28 -7.88 -27.56
C ASP A 418 10.15 -7.38 -26.13
N PHE A 419 10.86 -8.04 -25.22
CA PHE A 419 10.75 -7.86 -23.78
C PHE A 419 12.03 -7.25 -23.17
N GLU A 420 12.91 -6.73 -24.01
CA GLU A 420 14.08 -5.98 -23.56
C GLU A 420 13.63 -4.67 -22.87
N PRO A 421 14.40 -4.15 -21.90
CA PRO A 421 14.10 -2.85 -21.31
C PRO A 421 14.36 -1.73 -22.32
N TYR A 422 13.40 -0.82 -22.44
CA TYR A 422 13.54 0.40 -23.26
C TYR A 422 13.16 1.64 -22.44
N ALA A 423 14.15 2.48 -22.17
CA ALA A 423 13.99 3.79 -21.56
C ALA A 423 14.97 4.76 -22.21
N MET A 424 14.55 6.01 -22.44
CA MET A 424 15.37 7.03 -23.10
C MET A 424 15.27 8.40 -22.42
N ARG A 425 16.32 9.19 -22.59
CA ARG A 425 16.48 10.55 -22.07
C ARG A 425 16.80 11.53 -23.20
N THR A 426 16.24 12.73 -23.14
CA THR A 426 16.62 13.90 -23.95
C THR A 426 17.02 15.06 -23.03
N HIS A 427 17.87 15.97 -23.50
CA HIS A 427 18.15 17.28 -22.86
C HIS A 427 18.00 18.47 -23.83
N ASP A 428 17.63 18.25 -25.08
CA ASP A 428 17.57 19.29 -26.12
C ASP A 428 16.18 19.48 -26.71
N GLY A 429 15.16 19.05 -25.97
CA GLY A 429 13.76 19.14 -26.35
C GLY A 429 13.32 18.04 -27.32
N GLY A 430 13.99 16.89 -27.32
CA GLY A 430 13.65 15.70 -28.08
C GLY A 430 14.29 15.66 -29.47
N LYS A 431 15.29 16.52 -29.73
CA LYS A 431 16.05 16.47 -30.99
C LYS A 431 17.01 15.28 -30.99
N THR A 432 17.57 14.94 -29.83
CA THR A 432 18.39 13.73 -29.64
C THR A 432 17.95 12.96 -28.40
N TRP A 433 18.09 11.63 -28.48
CA TRP A 433 17.70 10.70 -27.42
C TRP A 433 18.83 9.74 -27.08
N THR A 434 19.05 9.52 -25.80
CA THR A 434 20.05 8.60 -25.25
C THR A 434 19.35 7.46 -24.54
N SER A 435 19.75 6.21 -24.82
CA SER A 435 19.25 5.04 -24.11
C SER A 435 19.78 5.02 -22.67
N ILE A 436 18.89 4.78 -21.71
CA ILE A 436 19.18 4.79 -20.27
C ILE A 436 18.74 3.46 -19.64
N VAL A 437 19.19 2.33 -20.18
CA VAL A 437 18.74 0.99 -19.77
C VAL A 437 19.78 0.18 -19.01
N ARG A 438 20.98 0.73 -18.83
CA ARG A 438 22.10 0.03 -18.19
C ARG A 438 21.76 -0.29 -16.73
N GLY A 439 21.79 -1.56 -16.37
CA GLY A 439 21.43 -2.04 -15.03
C GLY A 439 19.96 -2.49 -14.88
N LEU A 440 19.12 -2.30 -15.90
CA LEU A 440 17.74 -2.81 -15.93
C LEU A 440 17.63 -4.23 -16.51
N ALA A 441 18.57 -4.65 -17.36
CA ALA A 441 18.55 -6.01 -17.91
C ALA A 441 18.84 -7.07 -16.82
N ASP A 442 18.02 -8.12 -16.74
CA ASP A 442 18.13 -9.19 -15.74
C ASP A 442 18.58 -10.51 -16.39
N GLY A 443 19.84 -10.57 -16.86
CA GLY A 443 20.46 -11.83 -17.32
C GLY A 443 19.76 -12.51 -18.52
N GLY A 444 19.15 -11.74 -19.42
CA GLY A 444 18.38 -12.26 -20.57
C GLY A 444 16.93 -12.65 -20.23
N VAL A 445 16.45 -12.30 -19.03
CA VAL A 445 15.06 -12.48 -18.61
C VAL A 445 14.24 -11.21 -18.90
N LEU A 446 13.02 -11.41 -19.38
CA LEU A 446 12.02 -10.38 -19.73
C LEU A 446 11.90 -9.30 -18.65
N ASN A 447 12.07 -8.02 -19.01
CA ASN A 447 11.98 -6.90 -18.08
C ASN A 447 11.61 -5.56 -18.76
N SER A 448 10.43 -5.49 -19.39
CA SER A 448 9.91 -4.23 -19.96
C SER A 448 9.83 -3.12 -18.90
N VAL A 449 10.11 -1.88 -19.30
CA VAL A 449 10.02 -0.68 -18.44
C VAL A 449 8.63 -0.07 -18.59
N ASN A 450 7.93 0.12 -17.48
CA ASN A 450 6.58 0.67 -17.45
C ASN A 450 6.58 2.18 -17.17
N VAL A 451 7.44 2.63 -16.27
CA VAL A 451 7.48 4.03 -15.80
C VAL A 451 8.90 4.50 -15.51
N VAL A 452 9.18 5.77 -15.79
CA VAL A 452 10.34 6.52 -15.29
C VAL A 452 9.84 7.82 -14.65
N ARG A 453 10.30 8.16 -13.45
CA ARG A 453 9.99 9.39 -12.72
C ARG A 453 11.26 10.13 -12.31
N GLU A 454 11.24 11.45 -12.39
CA GLU A 454 12.31 12.31 -11.86
C GLU A 454 11.95 12.79 -10.45
N ASP A 455 12.93 12.71 -9.54
CA ASP A 455 12.77 13.25 -8.19
C ASP A 455 12.55 14.78 -8.22
N PRO A 456 11.57 15.33 -7.49
CA PRO A 456 11.27 16.76 -7.53
C PRO A 456 12.29 17.67 -6.83
N VAL A 457 13.25 17.12 -6.09
CA VAL A 457 14.21 17.90 -5.30
C VAL A 457 15.64 17.76 -5.83
N ARG A 458 16.02 16.57 -6.31
CA ARG A 458 17.36 16.22 -6.74
C ARG A 458 17.40 15.92 -8.25
N ARG A 459 17.91 16.88 -9.02
CA ARG A 459 18.24 16.71 -10.44
C ARG A 459 19.09 15.44 -10.65
N GLY A 460 18.69 14.61 -11.62
CA GLY A 460 19.40 13.38 -12.00
C GLY A 460 19.13 12.17 -11.10
N LEU A 461 18.34 12.31 -10.02
CA LEU A 461 17.82 11.16 -9.28
C LEU A 461 16.52 10.70 -9.94
N LEU A 462 16.52 9.46 -10.44
CA LEU A 462 15.39 8.88 -11.15
C LEU A 462 14.92 7.58 -10.50
N TYR A 463 13.64 7.29 -10.67
CA TYR A 463 12.99 6.04 -10.29
C TYR A 463 12.40 5.35 -11.52
N ALA A 464 12.47 4.03 -11.58
CA ALA A 464 11.86 3.25 -12.66
C ALA A 464 11.08 2.06 -12.12
N GLY A 465 9.94 1.78 -12.74
CA GLY A 465 9.14 0.58 -12.51
C GLY A 465 9.17 -0.32 -13.73
N THR A 466 9.36 -1.63 -13.51
CA THR A 466 9.47 -2.63 -14.57
C THR A 466 8.59 -3.84 -14.28
N GLU A 467 8.53 -4.79 -15.20
CA GLU A 467 7.84 -6.09 -14.98
C GLU A 467 8.45 -6.96 -13.86
N ARG A 468 9.56 -6.52 -13.23
CA ARG A 468 10.28 -7.28 -12.19
C ARG A 468 10.48 -6.53 -10.87
N GLY A 469 10.25 -5.22 -10.82
CA GLY A 469 10.38 -4.45 -9.58
C GLY A 469 10.62 -2.95 -9.82
N ALA A 470 11.10 -2.28 -8.76
CA ALA A 470 11.46 -0.87 -8.78
C ALA A 470 13.00 -0.71 -8.83
N PHE A 471 13.45 0.38 -9.43
CA PHE A 471 14.86 0.72 -9.60
C PHE A 471 15.09 2.20 -9.32
N VAL A 472 16.32 2.52 -8.92
CA VAL A 472 16.80 3.89 -8.71
C VAL A 472 18.05 4.13 -9.54
N SER A 473 18.16 5.32 -10.11
CA SER A 473 19.36 5.82 -10.76
C SER A 473 19.81 7.11 -10.07
N PHE A 474 21.08 7.19 -9.73
CA PHE A 474 21.69 8.37 -9.09
C PHE A 474 22.46 9.24 -10.08
N ASP A 475 22.51 8.85 -11.35
CA ASP A 475 23.33 9.43 -12.42
C ASP A 475 22.49 9.65 -13.69
N ASP A 476 21.28 10.18 -13.51
CA ASP A 476 20.41 10.66 -14.59
C ASP A 476 19.92 9.56 -15.55
N GLY A 477 20.07 8.29 -15.19
CA GLY A 477 19.67 7.12 -15.97
C GLY A 477 20.85 6.37 -16.60
N ASP A 478 22.08 6.86 -16.41
CA ASP A 478 23.28 6.20 -16.94
C ASP A 478 23.51 4.83 -16.30
N ARG A 479 23.06 4.62 -15.05
CA ARG A 479 23.05 3.32 -14.38
C ARG A 479 21.92 3.17 -13.36
N TRP A 480 21.14 2.11 -13.54
CA TRP A 480 20.10 1.70 -12.62
C TRP A 480 20.59 0.67 -11.60
N GLN A 481 19.99 0.72 -10.41
CA GLN A 481 20.18 -0.21 -9.30
C GLN A 481 18.81 -0.64 -8.76
N ALA A 482 18.67 -1.89 -8.33
CA ALA A 482 17.41 -2.38 -7.79
C ALA A 482 17.04 -1.64 -6.49
N LEU A 483 15.78 -1.20 -6.38
CA LEU A 483 15.19 -0.56 -5.20
C LEU A 483 14.16 -1.50 -4.56
N GLN A 484 14.59 -2.71 -4.18
CA GLN A 484 13.73 -3.73 -3.57
C GLN A 484 13.83 -3.72 -2.04
N ALA A 485 13.46 -2.59 -1.42
CA ALA A 485 13.49 -2.36 0.02
C ALA A 485 12.32 -3.06 0.75
N GLY A 486 12.19 -4.38 0.59
CA GLY A 486 11.05 -5.16 1.10
C GLY A 486 9.91 -5.35 0.10
N LEU A 487 9.96 -4.66 -1.05
CA LEU A 487 9.05 -4.87 -2.17
C LEU A 487 9.29 -6.25 -2.83
N PRO A 488 8.28 -7.14 -2.91
CA PRO A 488 8.41 -8.40 -3.64
C PRO A 488 8.76 -8.18 -5.11
N ARG A 489 9.41 -9.16 -5.74
CA ARG A 489 9.55 -9.15 -7.21
C ARG A 489 8.17 -9.27 -7.85
N THR A 490 7.70 -8.18 -8.43
CA THR A 490 6.36 -8.03 -9.02
C THR A 490 6.42 -6.98 -10.13
N SER A 491 5.44 -6.98 -11.02
CA SER A 491 5.29 -5.91 -12.01
C SER A 491 4.94 -4.61 -11.29
N VAL A 492 5.78 -3.59 -11.48
CA VAL A 492 5.55 -2.21 -11.04
C VAL A 492 5.08 -1.42 -12.26
N ARG A 493 3.81 -1.00 -12.23
CA ARG A 493 3.15 -0.36 -13.36
C ARG A 493 3.29 1.15 -13.36
N ASP A 494 3.33 1.75 -12.16
CA ASP A 494 3.44 3.19 -12.01
C ASP A 494 4.06 3.57 -10.66
N ILE A 495 4.62 4.79 -10.60
CA ILE A 495 5.27 5.38 -9.43
C ILE A 495 4.88 6.86 -9.36
N GLU A 496 4.54 7.37 -8.17
CA GLU A 496 4.36 8.80 -7.88
C GLU A 496 5.28 9.19 -6.73
N VAL A 497 5.94 10.36 -6.84
CA VAL A 497 6.75 10.93 -5.77
C VAL A 497 5.90 11.97 -5.02
N HIS A 498 5.49 11.65 -3.79
CA HIS A 498 4.68 12.53 -2.95
C HIS A 498 5.52 13.09 -1.79
N GLY A 499 6.02 14.32 -1.94
CA GLY A 499 6.88 14.93 -0.93
C GLY A 499 8.18 14.14 -0.73
N ASP A 500 8.30 13.50 0.43
CA ASP A 500 9.41 12.61 0.77
C ASP A 500 9.04 11.12 0.66
N ASP A 501 7.86 10.76 0.14
CA ASP A 501 7.45 9.37 -0.04
C ASP A 501 7.51 8.94 -1.52
N LEU A 502 7.82 7.66 -1.75
CA LEU A 502 7.71 7.03 -3.06
C LEU A 502 6.54 6.04 -3.06
N VAL A 503 5.45 6.40 -3.75
CA VAL A 503 4.23 5.60 -3.84
C VAL A 503 4.28 4.75 -5.10
N ILE A 504 4.05 3.45 -4.96
CA ILE A 504 4.30 2.44 -6.01
C ILE A 504 3.01 1.65 -6.25
N ALA A 505 2.51 1.67 -7.49
CA ALA A 505 1.46 0.77 -7.96
C ALA A 505 2.05 -0.52 -8.50
N THR A 506 1.59 -1.64 -7.94
CA THR A 506 1.96 -2.96 -8.41
C THR A 506 0.80 -3.66 -9.08
N HIS A 507 1.11 -4.55 -10.02
CA HIS A 507 0.13 -5.44 -10.62
C HIS A 507 0.11 -6.77 -9.86
N GLY A 508 -0.73 -6.86 -8.82
CA GLY A 508 -0.96 -8.10 -8.07
C GLY A 508 -0.45 -8.10 -6.63
N ARG A 509 0.02 -6.96 -6.11
CA ARG A 509 0.48 -6.79 -4.72
C ARG A 509 0.00 -5.50 -4.05
N GLY A 510 -0.95 -4.77 -4.66
CA GLY A 510 -1.49 -3.51 -4.14
C GLY A 510 -0.53 -2.32 -4.23
N PHE A 511 -0.77 -1.30 -3.40
CA PHE A 511 0.13 -0.15 -3.26
C PHE A 511 1.24 -0.43 -2.25
N TYR A 512 2.44 0.09 -2.51
CA TYR A 512 3.54 0.19 -1.56
C TYR A 512 3.95 1.63 -1.40
N ILE A 513 4.32 2.04 -0.18
CA ILE A 513 4.89 3.35 0.09
C ILE A 513 6.25 3.11 0.72
N LEU A 514 7.31 3.63 0.08
CA LEU A 514 8.61 3.75 0.71
C LEU A 514 8.64 5.10 1.42
N ASP A 515 8.47 5.05 2.75
CA ASP A 515 8.41 6.25 3.59
C ASP A 515 9.79 6.90 3.69
N ASP A 516 9.87 8.19 3.39
CA ASP A 516 11.07 9.03 3.45
C ASP A 516 12.24 8.58 2.55
N ILE A 517 12.31 9.17 1.36
CA ILE A 517 13.38 9.03 0.36
C ILE A 517 14.48 10.09 0.50
N ALA A 518 14.49 10.92 1.55
CA ALA A 518 15.57 11.87 1.77
C ALA A 518 16.98 11.23 1.78
N PRO A 519 17.19 10.01 2.34
CA PRO A 519 18.46 9.32 2.23
C PRO A 519 18.92 9.07 0.79
N LEU A 520 17.99 8.77 -0.13
CA LEU A 520 18.33 8.57 -1.55
C LEU A 520 18.78 9.89 -2.19
N ARG A 521 18.12 11.01 -1.87
CA ARG A 521 18.49 12.35 -2.35
C ARG A 521 19.86 12.80 -1.85
N GLU A 522 20.25 12.38 -0.65
CA GLU A 522 21.58 12.66 -0.11
C GLU A 522 22.67 11.74 -0.69
N LEU A 523 22.37 10.46 -0.92
CA LEU A 523 23.28 9.54 -1.59
C LEU A 523 23.54 9.95 -3.04
N ALA A 524 22.54 10.50 -3.72
CA ALA A 524 22.71 11.10 -5.05
C ALA A 524 23.72 12.26 -5.04
N ALA A 525 23.75 13.05 -3.96
CA ALA A 525 24.67 14.18 -3.83
C ALA A 525 26.07 13.75 -3.39
N ASP A 526 26.16 12.73 -2.55
CA ASP A 526 27.41 12.17 -2.04
C ASP A 526 27.32 10.65 -1.91
N PRO A 527 27.81 9.89 -2.92
CA PRO A 527 27.68 8.44 -2.99
C PRO A 527 28.72 7.69 -2.14
N ARG A 528 29.58 8.39 -1.40
CA ARG A 528 30.63 7.74 -0.61
C ARG A 528 30.01 6.87 0.49
N ASN A 529 30.43 5.61 0.55
CA ASN A 529 30.05 4.70 1.62
C ASN A 529 30.89 4.98 2.88
N VAL A 530 30.44 5.94 3.67
CA VAL A 530 31.05 6.34 4.94
C VAL A 530 30.01 6.26 6.05
N THR A 531 30.46 6.07 7.29
CA THR A 531 29.57 6.20 8.45
C THR A 531 29.02 7.62 8.49
N ARG A 532 27.69 7.75 8.35
CA ARG A 532 26.98 9.03 8.30
C ARG A 532 25.56 8.89 8.85
N MET A 533 25.01 10.01 9.28
CA MET A 533 23.58 10.19 9.49
C MET A 533 23.06 11.01 8.31
N PHE A 534 21.88 10.68 7.81
CA PHE A 534 21.17 11.53 6.85
C PHE A 534 20.41 12.60 7.59
N THR A 535 20.22 13.76 6.96
CA THR A 535 19.38 14.84 7.48
C THR A 535 17.96 14.31 7.64
N PRO A 536 17.42 14.24 8.87
CA PRO A 536 16.05 13.80 9.08
C PRO A 536 15.04 14.66 8.33
N ALA A 537 14.03 14.04 7.71
CA ALA A 537 12.85 14.76 7.24
C ALA A 537 12.12 15.43 8.41
N ALA A 538 11.27 16.42 8.10
CA ALA A 538 10.48 17.10 9.12
C ALA A 538 9.47 16.12 9.74
N ALA A 539 9.54 15.95 11.07
CA ALA A 539 8.63 15.06 11.79
C ALA A 539 7.33 15.80 12.11
N VAL A 540 6.19 15.17 11.85
CA VAL A 540 4.89 15.69 12.32
C VAL A 540 4.66 15.19 13.73
N ARG A 541 4.28 16.10 14.64
CA ARG A 541 3.84 15.75 16.00
C ARG A 541 2.42 15.17 15.99
N ALA A 542 2.26 14.04 15.33
CA ALA A 542 1.02 13.30 15.28
C ALA A 542 0.83 12.52 16.59
N ARG A 543 -0.32 12.72 17.22
CA ARG A 543 -0.71 11.99 18.42
C ARG A 543 -1.63 10.82 18.07
N PRO A 544 -1.48 9.67 18.74
CA PRO A 544 -2.43 8.59 18.59
C PRO A 544 -3.83 9.05 19.06
N PRO A 545 -4.90 8.53 18.46
CA PRO A 545 -6.26 8.79 18.88
C PRO A 545 -6.51 8.21 20.27
N GLY A 546 -7.58 8.68 20.91
CA GLY A 546 -8.08 8.07 22.13
C GLY A 546 -8.66 6.66 21.90
N PHE A 547 -9.41 6.15 22.88
CA PHE A 547 -10.05 4.84 22.77
C PHE A 547 -10.98 4.74 21.55
N THR A 548 -10.62 3.87 20.60
CA THR A 548 -11.37 3.61 19.36
C THR A 548 -12.27 2.37 19.45
N GLY A 549 -12.34 1.72 20.62
CA GLY A 549 -13.04 0.45 20.79
C GLY A 549 -12.10 -0.74 20.82
N THR A 550 -12.63 -1.93 20.52
CA THR A 550 -11.84 -3.15 20.39
C THR A 550 -11.01 -3.10 19.11
N PRO A 551 -9.68 -3.32 19.18
CA PRO A 551 -8.81 -3.42 18.00
C PRO A 551 -9.28 -4.48 16.99
N LYS A 552 -8.98 -4.27 15.70
CA LYS A 552 -9.18 -5.31 14.68
C LYS A 552 -8.33 -6.55 15.00
N PRO A 553 -8.88 -7.78 14.94
CA PRO A 553 -8.09 -9.00 15.11
C PRO A 553 -6.88 -9.01 14.18
N LYS A 554 -5.72 -9.52 14.64
CA LYS A 554 -4.49 -9.60 13.82
C LYS A 554 -4.59 -10.53 12.62
N ASP A 555 -5.64 -11.37 12.57
CA ASP A 555 -5.96 -12.21 11.43
C ASP A 555 -6.65 -11.43 10.29
N GLU A 556 -7.14 -10.22 10.56
CA GLU A 556 -7.67 -9.33 9.53
C GLU A 556 -6.53 -8.71 8.72
N PRO A 557 -6.68 -8.56 7.39
CA PRO A 557 -5.70 -7.89 6.55
C PRO A 557 -5.51 -6.44 6.98
N MET A 558 -4.26 -6.11 7.30
CA MET A 558 -3.86 -4.77 7.67
C MET A 558 -2.43 -4.51 7.16
N ALA A 559 -2.19 -3.32 6.64
CA ALA A 559 -0.85 -2.81 6.43
C ALA A 559 -0.43 -2.00 7.67
N PRO A 560 0.85 -2.04 8.09
CA PRO A 560 1.31 -1.20 9.18
C PRO A 560 1.22 0.28 8.77
N ASN A 561 0.88 1.15 9.74
CA ASN A 561 1.09 2.58 9.55
C ASN A 561 2.60 2.87 9.46
N PRO A 562 3.02 3.93 8.74
CA PRO A 562 4.36 4.47 8.88
C PRO A 562 4.61 4.80 10.36
N PRO A 563 5.81 4.51 10.91
CA PRO A 563 6.08 4.75 12.32
C PRO A 563 5.84 6.21 12.73
N ASP A 564 5.28 6.43 13.92
CA ASP A 564 5.11 7.78 14.47
C ASP A 564 6.42 8.32 15.04
N GLY A 565 6.86 9.47 14.52
CA GLY A 565 7.95 10.23 15.09
C GLY A 565 8.93 10.78 14.05
N ALA A 566 10.15 11.04 14.48
CA ALA A 566 11.24 11.49 13.60
C ALA A 566 12.07 10.29 13.14
N TYR A 567 12.20 10.11 11.83
CA TYR A 567 13.08 9.11 11.24
C TYR A 567 14.53 9.59 11.30
N ILE A 568 15.38 8.76 11.86
CA ILE A 568 16.80 9.01 12.00
C ILE A 568 17.49 7.88 11.25
N ASP A 569 17.73 8.13 9.97
CA ASP A 569 18.39 7.20 9.07
C ASP A 569 19.91 7.40 9.10
N TYR A 570 20.66 6.31 9.19
CA TYR A 570 22.11 6.34 9.22
C TYR A 570 22.72 5.10 8.59
N VAL A 571 23.96 5.23 8.13
CA VAL A 571 24.78 4.12 7.63
C VAL A 571 25.99 3.96 8.54
N LEU A 572 26.29 2.72 8.90
CA LEU A 572 27.56 2.35 9.54
C LEU A 572 28.42 1.62 8.51
N ALA A 573 29.52 2.25 8.08
CA ALA A 573 30.42 1.66 7.08
C ALA A 573 31.31 0.54 7.66
N THR A 574 31.50 0.54 8.97
CA THR A 574 32.26 -0.47 9.72
C THR A 574 31.52 -0.85 10.98
N ALA A 575 31.77 -2.06 11.49
CA ALA A 575 31.20 -2.50 12.76
C ALA A 575 31.81 -1.63 13.88
N PRO A 576 30.98 -0.95 14.69
CA PRO A 576 31.47 -0.06 15.73
C PRO A 576 32.07 -0.87 16.89
N GLY A 577 33.21 -0.42 17.41
CA GLY A 577 33.88 -0.98 18.59
C GLY A 577 33.27 -0.52 19.92
N THR A 578 32.40 0.49 19.87
CA THR A 578 31.68 1.07 21.02
C THR A 578 30.18 1.14 20.74
N PRO A 579 29.31 1.21 21.77
CA PRO A 579 27.88 1.37 21.55
C PRO A 579 27.56 2.60 20.70
N VAL A 580 26.67 2.43 19.72
CA VAL A 580 26.13 3.54 18.93
C VAL A 580 25.19 4.33 19.82
N GLU A 581 25.34 5.65 19.87
CA GLU A 581 24.48 6.55 20.63
C GLU A 581 23.76 7.52 19.69
N ILE A 582 22.45 7.62 19.83
CA ILE A 582 21.63 8.68 19.23
C ILE A 582 21.16 9.59 20.37
N SER A 583 21.41 10.88 20.24
CA SER A 583 20.93 11.89 21.20
C SER A 583 20.15 12.99 20.50
N VAL A 584 19.14 13.51 21.19
CA VAL A 584 18.30 14.60 20.69
C VAL A 584 18.45 15.79 21.64
N SER A 585 18.68 16.96 21.08
CA SER A 585 18.83 18.22 21.81
C SER A 585 17.76 19.23 21.42
N ASP A 586 17.30 20.03 22.39
CA ASP A 586 16.40 21.16 22.13
C ASP A 586 17.12 22.33 21.45
N SER A 587 16.37 23.38 21.11
CA SER A 587 16.89 24.60 20.46
C SER A 587 17.93 25.36 21.30
N ARG A 588 18.11 25.03 22.58
CA ARG A 588 19.12 25.60 23.47
C ARG A 588 20.36 24.71 23.58
N GLY A 589 20.40 23.57 22.88
CA GLY A 589 21.49 22.60 22.94
C GLY A 589 21.44 21.68 24.16
N THR A 590 20.34 21.67 24.91
CA THR A 590 20.17 20.74 26.04
C THR A 590 19.79 19.37 25.50
N VAL A 591 20.53 18.32 25.86
CA VAL A 591 20.17 16.94 25.50
C VAL A 591 18.90 16.53 26.26
N ILE A 592 17.82 16.24 25.52
CA ILE A 592 16.50 15.91 26.07
C ILE A 592 16.22 14.42 26.07
N ARG A 593 16.92 13.65 25.22
CA ARG A 593 16.76 12.21 25.07
C ARG A 593 18.06 11.60 24.55
N ARG A 594 18.36 10.39 24.98
CA ARG A 594 19.53 9.61 24.58
C ARG A 594 19.11 8.15 24.45
N PHE A 595 19.61 7.48 23.43
CA PHE A 595 19.39 6.08 23.12
C PHE A 595 20.73 5.45 22.77
N ARG A 596 20.99 4.25 23.26
CA ARG A 596 22.23 3.51 22.97
C ARG A 596 21.90 2.13 22.44
N SER A 597 22.72 1.63 21.53
CA SER A 597 22.62 0.26 21.04
C SER A 597 22.81 -0.81 22.14
N SER A 598 23.38 -0.40 23.28
CA SER A 598 23.55 -1.23 24.48
C SER A 598 22.42 -1.08 25.50
N ASP A 599 21.41 -0.26 25.24
CA ASP A 599 20.28 -0.11 26.16
C ASP A 599 19.56 -1.46 26.30
N PRO A 600 19.26 -1.92 27.52
CA PRO A 600 18.65 -3.23 27.72
C PRO A 600 17.24 -3.25 27.15
N VAL A 601 16.93 -4.27 26.36
CA VAL A 601 15.56 -4.61 25.96
C VAL A 601 15.05 -5.69 26.90
N PRO A 602 14.13 -5.40 27.83
CA PRO A 602 13.61 -6.41 28.74
C PRO A 602 12.93 -7.52 27.93
N PRO A 603 13.25 -8.81 28.17
CA PRO A 603 12.57 -9.89 27.49
C PRO A 603 11.10 -9.91 27.91
N VAL A 604 10.22 -10.17 26.95
CA VAL A 604 8.79 -10.35 27.22
C VAL A 604 8.59 -11.71 27.91
N ASP A 605 8.18 -11.69 29.17
CA ASP A 605 7.84 -12.91 29.91
C ASP A 605 6.44 -13.37 29.51
N LEU A 606 6.38 -14.35 28.60
CA LEU A 606 5.14 -14.90 28.07
C LEU A 606 4.22 -15.50 29.16
N THR A 607 4.73 -15.79 30.35
CA THR A 607 3.93 -16.30 31.48
C THR A 607 3.23 -15.20 32.27
N LYS A 608 3.59 -13.94 32.04
CA LYS A 608 3.08 -12.76 32.78
C LYS A 608 2.26 -11.80 31.93
N ILE A 609 2.26 -11.97 30.61
CA ILE A 609 1.47 -11.13 29.70
C ILE A 609 0.00 -11.55 29.77
N ASN A 610 -0.90 -10.58 29.65
CA ASN A 610 -2.35 -10.75 29.64
C ASN A 610 -2.97 -10.58 28.25
N ALA A 611 -2.12 -10.53 27.22
CA ALA A 611 -2.46 -10.47 25.81
C ALA A 611 -1.54 -11.41 25.04
N ALA A 612 -1.94 -11.82 23.84
CA ALA A 612 -1.10 -12.65 22.99
C ALA A 612 0.16 -11.88 22.53
N PRO A 613 1.31 -12.55 22.30
CA PRO A 613 2.61 -11.89 22.11
C PRO A 613 2.66 -10.90 20.93
N GLU A 614 1.88 -11.15 19.88
CA GLU A 614 1.76 -10.31 18.69
C GLU A 614 1.15 -8.92 18.96
N TRP A 615 0.54 -8.73 20.13
CA TRP A 615 0.02 -7.43 20.58
C TRP A 615 1.05 -6.60 21.35
N ILE A 616 2.23 -7.17 21.62
CA ILE A 616 3.25 -6.53 22.45
C ILE A 616 4.27 -5.85 21.57
N VAL A 617 4.23 -4.52 21.55
CA VAL A 617 5.24 -3.69 20.88
C VAL A 617 6.42 -3.49 21.81
N THR A 618 7.61 -3.95 21.40
CA THR A 618 8.85 -3.78 22.16
C THR A 618 9.71 -2.70 21.49
N PRO A 619 10.06 -1.60 22.18
CA PRO A 619 10.98 -0.61 21.64
C PRO A 619 12.33 -1.23 21.31
N ALA A 620 12.85 -0.97 20.10
CA ALA A 620 14.18 -1.40 19.69
C ALA A 620 15.20 -0.27 19.91
N PRO A 621 16.40 -0.57 20.46
CA PRO A 621 17.48 0.40 20.53
C PRO A 621 18.06 0.66 19.13
N PRO A 622 18.87 1.72 18.96
CA PRO A 622 19.62 1.93 17.72
C PRO A 622 20.45 0.69 17.35
N ALA A 623 20.38 0.27 16.10
CA ALA A 623 21.19 -0.82 15.58
C ALA A 623 22.68 -0.43 15.49
N ALA A 624 23.55 -1.44 15.62
CA ALA A 624 25.01 -1.27 15.59
C ALA A 624 25.68 -2.23 14.59
N THR A 625 24.94 -2.79 13.64
CA THR A 625 25.49 -3.66 12.59
C THR A 625 25.97 -2.85 11.39
N ILE A 626 26.80 -3.42 10.52
CA ILE A 626 27.24 -2.75 9.29
C ILE A 626 26.04 -2.56 8.35
N GLY A 627 25.91 -1.40 7.72
CA GLY A 627 24.88 -1.10 6.73
C GLY A 627 23.94 0.04 7.12
N PRO A 628 22.86 0.24 6.35
CA PRO A 628 21.84 1.26 6.60
C PRO A 628 20.88 0.83 7.72
N HIS A 629 20.45 1.78 8.53
CA HIS A 629 19.53 1.61 9.65
C HIS A 629 18.56 2.79 9.75
N ARG A 630 17.34 2.51 10.21
CA ARG A 630 16.36 3.50 10.63
C ARG A 630 16.11 3.39 12.13
N PHE A 631 16.21 4.50 12.84
CA PHE A 631 15.75 4.62 14.22
C PHE A 631 14.68 5.70 14.31
N VAL A 632 13.63 5.48 15.13
CA VAL A 632 12.51 6.41 15.24
C VAL A 632 12.47 7.03 16.63
N TRP A 633 12.65 8.36 16.71
CA TRP A 633 12.39 9.07 17.95
C TRP A 633 10.90 9.40 18.06
N ASP A 634 10.25 8.86 19.09
CA ASP A 634 8.82 9.01 19.41
C ASP A 634 8.39 10.43 19.82
N LEU A 635 9.25 11.43 19.62
CA LEU A 635 9.05 12.84 19.94
C LEU A 635 8.76 13.09 21.43
N ARG A 636 9.30 12.27 22.34
CA ARG A 636 9.18 12.49 23.79
C ARG A 636 10.51 12.83 24.45
N TYR A 637 10.44 13.71 25.46
CA TYR A 637 11.53 13.97 26.38
C TYR A 637 11.82 12.74 27.23
N ALA A 638 13.00 12.64 27.84
CA ALA A 638 13.26 11.66 28.88
C ALA A 638 12.26 11.83 30.05
N PRO A 639 11.66 10.74 30.56
CA PRO A 639 10.82 10.82 31.75
C PRO A 639 11.68 11.30 32.92
N ALA A 640 11.19 12.25 33.71
CA ALA A 640 11.99 12.84 34.79
C ALA A 640 12.38 11.82 35.89
N GLY A 641 11.74 10.64 35.95
CA GLY A 641 11.98 9.57 36.93
C GLY A 641 12.49 8.27 36.32
N GLY A 642 12.85 8.25 35.03
CA GLY A 642 13.39 7.07 34.34
C GLY A 642 12.37 5.99 33.94
N GLU A 643 11.15 6.02 34.47
CA GLU A 643 10.09 5.05 34.16
C GLU A 643 8.93 5.69 33.35
N GLY A 644 8.41 4.95 32.36
CA GLY A 644 7.26 5.34 31.54
C GLY A 644 7.58 6.29 30.38
N PRO A 645 6.58 6.66 29.55
CA PRO A 645 6.78 7.67 28.51
C PRO A 645 7.02 9.03 29.15
N GLY A 646 7.92 9.84 28.57
CA GLY A 646 8.08 11.23 28.98
C GLY A 646 7.04 12.16 28.34
N VAL A 647 7.18 13.46 28.57
CA VAL A 647 6.30 14.48 27.97
C VAL A 647 6.63 14.68 26.48
N TRP A 648 5.61 14.92 25.67
CA TRP A 648 5.79 15.23 24.24
C TRP A 648 6.60 16.50 24.01
N ALA A 649 7.54 16.43 23.07
CA ALA A 649 8.32 17.56 22.60
C ALA A 649 7.40 18.55 21.87
N PRO A 650 7.46 19.87 22.15
CA PRO A 650 6.67 20.85 21.40
C PRO A 650 7.18 20.99 19.96
N PRO A 651 6.35 21.43 18.99
CA PRO A 651 6.82 21.81 17.67
C PRO A 651 7.95 22.84 17.74
N GLY A 652 8.97 22.69 16.90
CA GLY A 652 10.16 23.53 16.91
C GLY A 652 11.39 22.88 16.30
N ARG A 653 12.54 23.53 16.50
CA ARG A 653 13.84 23.07 16.02
C ARG A 653 14.57 22.26 17.09
N TYR A 654 15.13 21.14 16.65
CA TYR A 654 15.92 20.21 17.42
C TYR A 654 17.23 19.89 16.68
N THR A 655 18.14 19.23 17.38
CA THR A 655 19.35 18.67 16.77
C THR A 655 19.47 17.21 17.17
N VAL A 656 19.64 16.34 16.19
CA VAL A 656 19.95 14.92 16.41
C VAL A 656 21.46 14.76 16.28
N ALA A 657 22.06 13.93 17.14
CA ALA A 657 23.46 13.58 17.05
C ALA A 657 23.63 12.06 17.08
N LEU A 658 24.30 11.52 16.06
CA LEU A 658 24.76 10.13 16.00
C LEU A 658 26.22 10.08 16.46
N THR A 659 26.52 9.24 17.44
CA THR A 659 27.88 8.98 17.90
C THR A 659 28.23 7.50 17.73
N ALA A 660 29.32 7.24 17.00
CA ALA A 660 29.89 5.90 16.83
C ALA A 660 31.42 6.00 16.81
N ASP A 661 32.11 5.17 17.60
CA ASP A 661 33.57 5.13 17.72
C ASP A 661 34.24 6.49 17.94
N GLY A 662 33.66 7.27 18.86
CA GLY A 662 34.17 8.60 19.25
C GLY A 662 33.96 9.70 18.19
N ARG A 663 33.31 9.40 17.06
CA ARG A 663 32.90 10.39 16.06
C ARG A 663 31.44 10.74 16.27
N THR A 664 31.13 12.04 16.31
CA THR A 664 29.76 12.54 16.43
C THR A 664 29.39 13.34 15.19
N VAL A 665 28.31 12.94 14.50
CA VAL A 665 27.67 13.67 13.41
C VAL A 665 26.39 14.30 13.95
N ARG A 666 26.09 15.54 13.55
CA ARG A 666 24.91 16.29 14.00
C ARG A 666 24.12 16.78 12.81
N GLU A 667 22.81 16.54 12.83
CA GLU A 667 21.89 17.05 11.82
C GLU A 667 20.73 17.83 12.46
N PRO A 668 20.21 18.86 11.78
CA PRO A 668 19.01 19.57 12.23
C PRO A 668 17.79 18.66 12.11
N LEU A 669 16.83 18.83 13.01
CA LEU A 669 15.52 18.20 12.95
C LEU A 669 14.43 19.25 13.19
N GLU A 670 13.43 19.30 12.32
CA GLU A 670 12.23 20.11 12.52
C GLU A 670 11.09 19.21 13.00
N VAL A 671 10.42 19.59 14.08
CA VAL A 671 9.15 19.00 14.52
C VAL A 671 8.03 19.98 14.20
N ARG A 672 7.12 19.59 13.31
CA ARG A 672 5.97 20.39 12.86
C ARG A 672 4.71 20.07 13.67
N PRO A 673 3.80 21.04 13.86
CA PRO A 673 2.48 20.75 14.41
C PRO A 673 1.73 19.78 13.50
N ASP A 674 0.79 19.03 14.07
CA ASP A 674 -0.18 18.26 13.28
C ASP A 674 -0.99 19.21 12.38
N PRO A 675 -0.96 19.06 11.04
CA PRO A 675 -1.70 19.95 10.12
C PRO A 675 -3.21 20.01 10.36
N ARG A 676 -3.79 19.03 11.06
CA ARG A 676 -5.22 18.99 11.40
C ARG A 676 -5.55 19.85 12.62
N VAL A 677 -4.54 20.32 13.36
CA VAL A 677 -4.70 21.08 14.60
C VAL A 677 -4.37 22.55 14.35
N SER A 678 -5.32 23.43 14.67
CA SER A 678 -5.10 24.87 14.67
C SER A 678 -4.81 25.35 16.10
N LEU A 679 -3.52 25.51 16.43
CA LEU A 679 -3.08 25.94 17.76
C LEU A 679 -1.86 26.90 17.65
N PRO A 680 -1.85 28.06 18.35
CA PRO A 680 -0.73 28.98 18.29
C PRO A 680 0.52 28.41 18.99
N PRO A 681 1.75 28.73 18.52
CA PRO A 681 3.01 28.22 19.12
C PRO A 681 3.12 28.43 20.64
N ALA A 682 2.60 29.55 21.15
CA ALA A 682 2.64 29.86 22.58
C ALA A 682 1.81 28.89 23.44
N ALA A 683 0.76 28.27 22.89
CA ALA A 683 -0.04 27.28 23.61
C ALA A 683 0.72 25.95 23.75
N TYR A 684 1.43 25.49 22.72
CA TYR A 684 2.34 24.34 22.82
C TYR A 684 3.40 24.54 23.90
N ALA A 685 3.98 25.74 23.98
CA ALA A 685 4.97 26.07 25.02
C ALA A 685 4.37 26.02 26.43
N ARG A 686 3.15 26.57 26.62
CA ARG A 686 2.43 26.50 27.92
C ARG A 686 2.06 25.07 28.29
N GLN A 687 1.58 24.30 27.32
CA GLN A 687 1.26 22.88 27.48
C GLN A 687 2.46 22.11 27.98
N PHE A 688 3.57 22.18 27.24
CA PHE A 688 4.83 21.52 27.58
C PHE A 688 5.33 21.93 28.97
N ALA A 689 5.37 23.23 29.26
CA ALA A 689 5.84 23.74 30.54
C ALA A 689 5.01 23.23 31.73
N LEU A 690 3.68 23.17 31.58
CA LEU A 690 2.81 22.64 32.63
C LEU A 690 2.96 21.12 32.76
N ALA A 691 2.98 20.38 31.65
CA ALA A 691 3.16 18.93 31.65
C ALA A 691 4.46 18.51 32.34
N ARG A 692 5.59 19.19 32.08
CA ARG A 692 6.87 18.92 32.73
C ARG A 692 6.84 19.18 34.24
N ARG A 693 6.15 20.24 34.67
CA ARG A 693 5.98 20.53 36.11
C ARG A 693 5.12 19.47 36.81
N ILE A 694 4.00 19.07 36.20
CA ILE A 694 3.14 17.99 36.71
C ILE A 694 3.94 16.69 36.78
N GLU A 695 4.71 16.35 35.75
CA GLU A 695 5.51 15.12 35.72
C GLU A 695 6.51 15.06 36.87
N VAL A 696 7.24 16.14 37.14
CA VAL A 696 8.18 16.23 38.27
C VAL A 696 7.47 16.01 39.61
N ASP A 697 6.35 16.70 39.84
CA ASP A 697 5.59 16.54 41.09
C ASP A 697 4.97 15.15 41.21
N GLN A 698 4.51 14.57 40.11
CA GLN A 698 3.99 13.21 40.09
C GLN A 698 5.05 12.20 40.52
N ILE A 699 6.30 12.35 40.08
CA ILE A 699 7.41 11.48 40.49
C ILE A 699 7.72 11.67 41.97
N ARG A 700 7.80 12.91 42.47
CA ARG A 700 7.99 13.19 43.90
C ARG A 700 6.93 12.47 44.75
N ALA A 701 5.67 12.49 44.31
CA ALA A 701 4.58 11.78 44.97
C ALA A 701 4.73 10.24 44.89
N LYS A 702 5.06 9.70 43.71
CA LYS A 702 5.27 8.26 43.48
C LYS A 702 6.43 7.70 44.29
N ASP A 703 7.56 8.40 44.36
CA ASP A 703 8.73 7.98 45.13
C ASP A 703 8.42 7.93 46.62
N ALA A 704 7.76 8.98 47.14
CA ALA A 704 7.30 8.99 48.52
C ALA A 704 6.29 7.85 48.80
N LEU A 705 5.39 7.57 47.86
CA LEU A 705 4.43 6.48 47.97
C LEU A 705 5.11 5.10 47.95
N LYS A 706 6.10 4.89 47.07
CA LYS A 706 6.90 3.66 47.00
C LYS A 706 7.67 3.43 48.30
N ASP A 707 8.25 4.49 48.86
CA ASP A 707 8.88 4.45 50.18
C ASP A 707 7.88 4.09 51.27
N ALA A 708 6.70 4.72 51.27
CA ALA A 708 5.64 4.44 52.24
C ALA A 708 5.16 2.98 52.18
N THR A 709 4.92 2.44 50.98
CA THR A 709 4.54 1.03 50.79
C THR A 709 5.61 0.07 51.33
N ARG A 710 6.89 0.36 51.09
CA ARG A 710 7.99 -0.46 51.61
C ARG A 710 8.06 -0.42 53.14
N ILE A 711 7.87 0.75 53.74
CA ILE A 711 7.83 0.92 55.21
C ILE A 711 6.61 0.21 55.79
N ASP A 712 5.44 0.30 55.16
CA ASP A 712 4.21 -0.39 55.58
C ASP A 712 4.39 -1.90 55.65
N VAL A 713 4.98 -2.50 54.60
CA VAL A 713 5.29 -3.94 54.58
C VAL A 713 6.24 -4.32 55.72
N ALA A 714 7.30 -3.56 55.92
CA ALA A 714 8.25 -3.81 57.01
C ALA A 714 7.59 -3.67 58.39
N LEU A 715 6.74 -2.66 58.57
CA LEU A 715 6.05 -2.36 59.81
C LEU A 715 4.99 -3.41 60.15
N LYS A 716 4.17 -3.83 59.18
CA LYS A 716 3.24 -4.97 59.33
C LYS A 716 3.97 -6.24 59.74
N ALA A 717 5.10 -6.53 59.10
CA ALA A 717 5.92 -7.67 59.46
C ALA A 717 6.52 -7.55 60.87
N ALA A 718 6.90 -6.33 61.30
CA ALA A 718 7.37 -6.07 62.67
C ALA A 718 6.25 -6.20 63.70
N ILE A 719 5.03 -5.69 63.43
CA ILE A 719 3.85 -5.82 64.29
C ILE A 719 3.47 -7.30 64.52
N VAL A 720 3.62 -8.14 63.50
CA VAL A 720 3.41 -9.59 63.62
C VAL A 720 4.44 -10.24 64.55
N ARG A 721 5.70 -9.78 64.52
CA ARG A 721 6.81 -10.35 65.31
C ARG A 721 7.00 -9.73 66.70
N ALA A 722 6.42 -8.57 66.98
CA ALA A 722 6.65 -7.82 68.21
C ALA A 722 6.01 -8.48 69.45
N ALA A 723 6.64 -8.31 70.62
CA ALA A 723 6.07 -8.68 71.91
C ALA A 723 4.79 -7.88 72.19
N SER A 724 3.90 -8.41 73.05
CA SER A 724 2.59 -7.80 73.33
C SER A 724 2.69 -6.36 73.84
N ALA A 725 3.76 -6.01 74.57
CA ALA A 725 4.00 -4.68 75.11
C ALA A 725 4.36 -3.63 74.04
N ASP A 726 5.06 -4.01 72.96
CA ASP A 726 5.55 -3.09 71.93
C ASP A 726 4.58 -2.93 70.75
N ARG A 727 3.64 -3.89 70.61
CA ARG A 727 2.66 -3.94 69.52
C ARG A 727 1.80 -2.67 69.39
N PRO A 728 1.27 -2.07 70.48
CA PRO A 728 0.45 -0.85 70.37
C PRO A 728 1.22 0.35 69.78
N ALA A 729 2.51 0.49 70.10
CA ALA A 729 3.33 1.59 69.58
C ALA A 729 3.56 1.45 68.07
N LEU A 730 3.86 0.24 67.59
CA LEU A 730 4.04 -0.03 66.16
C LEU A 730 2.74 0.15 65.37
N ILE A 731 1.60 -0.26 65.92
CA ILE A 731 0.28 -0.01 65.32
C ILE A 731 -0.01 1.50 65.23
N ALA A 732 0.38 2.30 66.23
CA ALA A 732 0.21 3.75 66.16
C ALA A 732 1.10 4.38 65.08
N VAL A 733 2.33 3.88 64.88
CA VAL A 733 3.20 4.29 63.78
C VAL A 733 2.57 3.92 62.42
N GLU A 734 1.96 2.74 62.32
CA GLU A 734 1.27 2.30 61.10
C GLU A 734 0.05 3.16 60.81
N ALA A 735 -0.77 3.47 61.82
CA ALA A 735 -1.89 4.38 61.67
C ALA A 735 -1.45 5.77 61.22
N ARG A 736 -0.32 6.28 61.72
CA ARG A 736 0.25 7.55 61.27
C ARG A 736 0.72 7.47 59.82
N LEU A 737 1.43 6.42 59.44
CA LEU A 737 1.82 6.14 58.05
C LEU A 737 0.59 6.16 57.13
N GLN A 738 -0.45 5.43 57.50
CA GLN A 738 -1.71 5.34 56.74
C GLN A 738 -2.42 6.70 56.64
N SER A 739 -2.34 7.56 57.66
CA SER A 739 -2.91 8.92 57.58
C SER A 739 -2.22 9.82 56.55
N ILE A 740 -0.94 9.57 56.25
CA ILE A 740 -0.14 10.35 55.27
C ILE A 740 -0.23 9.71 53.89
N ALA A 741 -0.04 8.39 53.82
CA ALA A 741 0.10 7.67 52.56
C ALA A 741 -1.22 7.18 51.99
N ASP A 742 -2.16 6.76 52.86
CA ASP A 742 -3.45 6.15 52.50
C ASP A 742 -3.27 4.98 51.53
N LEU A 743 -2.55 3.96 52.01
CA LEU A 743 -2.23 2.75 51.27
C LEU A 743 -3.45 1.83 51.36
N THR A 744 -4.45 2.05 50.50
CA THR A 744 -5.64 1.19 50.46
C THR A 744 -5.22 -0.27 50.20
N GLY A 745 -5.76 -1.18 51.02
CA GLY A 745 -5.36 -2.58 51.05
C GLY A 745 -5.80 -3.36 49.80
N ASP A 746 -4.87 -4.18 49.31
CA ASP A 746 -4.97 -5.23 48.30
C ASP A 746 -5.63 -4.87 46.96
N ALA A 747 -4.79 -4.77 45.92
CA ALA A 747 -5.18 -4.57 44.53
C ALA A 747 -5.96 -5.76 43.92
N SER A 748 -6.33 -6.77 44.72
CA SER A 748 -7.08 -7.95 44.31
C SER A 748 -8.60 -7.73 44.23
N THR A 749 -9.12 -6.63 44.78
CA THR A 749 -10.55 -6.27 44.72
C THR A 749 -10.80 -5.17 43.70
N SER A 750 -11.65 -5.45 42.71
CA SER A 750 -12.02 -4.49 41.67
C SER A 750 -13.46 -4.00 41.91
N PRO A 751 -13.71 -2.68 42.00
CA PRO A 751 -12.76 -1.57 41.86
C PRO A 751 -12.06 -1.17 43.17
N PRO A 752 -10.84 -0.59 43.10
CA PRO A 752 -10.11 -0.11 44.27
C PRO A 752 -10.91 0.96 45.02
N SER A 753 -10.84 0.93 46.35
CA SER A 753 -11.50 1.94 47.19
C SER A 753 -10.90 3.33 46.94
N PRO A 754 -11.72 4.40 46.86
CA PRO A 754 -11.22 5.75 46.70
C PRO A 754 -10.35 6.15 47.90
N PRO A 755 -9.33 7.00 47.70
CA PRO A 755 -8.54 7.55 48.80
C PRO A 755 -9.44 8.24 49.83
N LYS A 756 -9.17 8.01 51.11
CA LYS A 756 -9.88 8.60 52.26
C LYS A 756 -9.52 10.06 52.50
N SER A 757 -8.39 10.52 51.96
CA SER A 757 -7.92 11.90 52.10
C SER A 757 -7.51 12.51 50.76
N LEU A 758 -7.88 13.77 50.54
CA LEU A 758 -7.50 14.56 49.35
C LEU A 758 -6.06 15.11 49.43
N THR A 759 -5.34 14.82 50.51
CA THR A 759 -3.94 15.22 50.69
C THR A 759 -3.02 14.04 50.90
N SER A 760 -3.50 12.80 50.77
CA SER A 760 -2.64 11.63 50.90
C SER A 760 -1.70 11.46 49.70
N LEU A 761 -0.58 10.75 49.90
CA LEU A 761 0.35 10.44 48.81
C LEU A 761 -0.33 9.66 47.68
N THR A 762 -1.20 8.68 48.01
CA THR A 762 -2.00 7.95 47.01
C THR A 762 -2.87 8.90 46.19
N PHE A 763 -3.66 9.77 46.85
CA PHE A 763 -4.54 10.70 46.15
C PHE A 763 -3.77 11.67 45.25
N LEU A 764 -2.69 12.25 45.77
CA LEU A 764 -1.90 13.25 45.03
C LEU A 764 -1.17 12.61 43.84
N SER A 765 -0.61 11.42 44.00
CA SER A 765 -0.01 10.64 42.90
C SER A 765 -1.02 10.36 41.78
N GLN A 766 -2.23 9.92 42.13
CA GLN A 766 -3.32 9.68 41.17
C GLN A 766 -3.81 10.98 40.51
N THR A 767 -3.97 12.05 41.29
CA THR A 767 -4.46 13.35 40.79
C THR A 767 -3.45 14.00 39.85
N LEU A 768 -2.17 13.99 40.19
CA LEU A 768 -1.11 14.47 39.30
C LEU A 768 -1.01 13.62 38.03
N GLY A 769 -1.24 12.29 38.13
CA GLY A 769 -1.39 11.43 36.95
C GLY A 769 -2.53 11.85 36.04
N ARG A 770 -3.74 12.07 36.58
CA ARG A 770 -4.90 12.56 35.81
C ARG A 770 -4.66 13.93 35.20
N LEU A 771 -4.04 14.85 35.94
CA LEU A 771 -3.67 16.18 35.44
C LEU A 771 -2.67 16.09 34.29
N ARG A 772 -1.70 15.18 34.38
CA ARG A 772 -0.73 14.94 33.31
C ARG A 772 -1.43 14.48 32.03
N THR A 773 -2.28 13.46 32.13
CA THR A 773 -3.13 12.98 31.03
C THR A 773 -3.97 14.12 30.44
N ALA A 774 -4.66 14.90 31.27
CA ALA A 774 -5.49 16.01 30.81
C ALA A 774 -4.71 17.13 30.09
N VAL A 775 -3.43 17.31 30.42
CA VAL A 775 -2.58 18.35 29.82
C VAL A 775 -1.81 17.82 28.60
N ASP A 776 -1.34 16.58 28.62
CA ASP A 776 -0.37 16.07 27.65
C ASP A 776 -0.92 15.00 26.70
N ASP A 777 -2.20 14.64 26.70
CA ASP A 777 -2.73 13.61 25.78
C ASP A 777 -3.15 14.17 24.41
N ALA A 778 -3.55 15.44 24.32
CA ALA A 778 -4.03 16.09 23.10
C ALA A 778 -3.35 17.43 22.85
N ASP A 779 -3.35 17.92 21.60
CA ASP A 779 -2.83 19.25 21.28
C ASP A 779 -3.80 20.34 21.64
N ALA A 780 -3.60 20.93 22.82
CA ALA A 780 -4.44 22.01 23.33
C ALA A 780 -3.65 22.92 24.27
N ASP A 781 -4.10 24.16 24.40
CA ASP A 781 -3.69 25.02 25.51
C ASP A 781 -4.24 24.44 26.82
N PRO A 782 -3.47 24.37 27.92
CA PRO A 782 -3.99 23.83 29.18
C PRO A 782 -5.26 24.54 29.64
N SER A 783 -6.28 23.76 29.99
CA SER A 783 -7.55 24.32 30.47
C SER A 783 -7.36 25.12 31.77
N PRO A 784 -8.24 26.10 32.07
CA PRO A 784 -8.24 26.80 33.34
C PRO A 784 -8.25 25.86 34.55
N ASP A 785 -9.04 24.79 34.47
CA ASP A 785 -9.15 23.79 35.55
C ASP A 785 -7.88 22.96 35.72
N ALA A 786 -7.22 22.56 34.63
CA ALA A 786 -5.94 21.85 34.74
C ALA A 786 -4.86 22.74 35.38
N ARG A 787 -4.83 24.03 35.03
CA ARG A 787 -3.90 25.01 35.62
C ARG A 787 -4.18 25.22 37.11
N SER A 788 -5.44 25.49 37.47
CA SER A 788 -5.87 25.68 38.86
C SER A 788 -5.66 24.42 39.70
N GLY A 789 -6.05 23.27 39.16
CA GLY A 789 -5.89 21.96 39.79
C GLY A 789 -4.43 21.62 40.07
N TYR A 790 -3.52 21.93 39.14
CA TYR A 790 -2.08 21.74 39.38
C TYR A 790 -1.57 22.63 40.52
N VAL A 791 -1.94 23.92 40.57
CA VAL A 791 -1.52 24.82 41.65
C VAL A 791 -1.95 24.28 43.01
N GLN A 792 -3.19 23.80 43.12
CA GLN A 792 -3.72 23.22 44.36
C GLN A 792 -3.02 21.90 44.72
N ALA A 793 -2.86 21.00 43.75
CA ALA A 793 -2.24 19.69 43.96
C ALA A 793 -0.75 19.81 44.34
N SER A 794 0.00 20.70 43.69
CA SER A 794 1.41 20.94 43.97
C SER A 794 1.61 21.51 45.39
N ALA A 795 0.80 22.51 45.79
CA ALA A 795 0.84 23.05 47.15
C ALA A 795 0.40 22.05 48.23
N ALA A 796 -0.53 21.15 47.92
CA ALA A 796 -0.88 20.04 48.80
C ALA A 796 0.26 19.02 48.91
N LEU A 797 0.90 18.68 47.79
CA LEU A 797 2.03 17.77 47.75
C LEU A 797 3.22 18.26 48.58
N ASP A 798 3.59 19.53 48.47
CA ASP A 798 4.71 20.08 49.27
C ASP A 798 4.46 19.92 50.78
N ARG A 799 3.22 20.17 51.24
CA ARG A 799 2.83 19.96 52.64
C ARG A 799 2.87 18.48 53.03
N THR A 800 2.32 17.60 52.20
CA THR A 800 2.32 16.15 52.47
C THR A 800 3.72 15.56 52.46
N LEU A 801 4.63 16.04 51.60
CA LEU A 801 6.03 15.61 51.57
C LEU A 801 6.82 16.12 52.78
N ALA A 802 6.49 17.31 53.30
CA ALA A 802 7.06 17.79 54.55
C ALA A 802 6.61 16.91 55.73
N ASP A 803 5.31 16.58 55.81
CA ASP A 803 4.76 15.66 56.81
C ASP A 803 5.38 14.25 56.69
N TRP A 804 5.57 13.77 55.46
CA TRP A 804 6.23 12.49 55.18
C TRP A 804 7.68 12.48 55.65
N SER A 805 8.43 13.54 55.39
CA SER A 805 9.82 13.68 55.81
C SER A 805 9.93 13.73 57.34
N ALA A 806 9.02 14.45 58.01
CA ALA A 806 8.95 14.51 59.47
C ALA A 806 8.59 13.15 60.09
N PHE A 807 7.72 12.38 59.45
CA PHE A 807 7.41 11.01 59.86
C PHE A 807 8.66 10.11 59.73
N LYS A 808 9.36 10.14 58.59
CA LYS A 808 10.58 9.33 58.38
C LYS A 808 11.67 9.63 59.41
N ALA A 809 11.84 10.90 59.79
CA ALA A 809 12.83 11.31 60.79
C ALA A 809 12.53 10.77 62.21
N ARG A 810 11.31 10.31 62.47
CA ARG A 810 10.87 9.77 63.77
C ARG A 810 10.76 8.24 63.79
N LEU A 811 11.05 7.57 62.67
CA LEU A 811 11.08 6.11 62.64
C LEU A 811 12.25 5.61 63.51
N PRO A 812 12.03 4.65 64.42
CA PRO A 812 13.11 3.96 65.09
C PRO A 812 14.03 3.29 64.05
N GLN A 813 15.35 3.34 64.25
CA GLN A 813 16.30 2.63 63.39
C GLN A 813 16.10 1.12 63.40
#